data_AF-A0A084W9Y3-F1
#
_entry.id   AF-A0A084W9Y3-F1
#
_cell.length_a   1.000
_cell.length_b   1.000
_cell.length_c   1.000
_cell.angle_alpha   90.00
_cell.angle_beta   90.00
_cell.angle_gamma   90.00
#
_symmetry.space_group_name_H-M   'P 1'
#
loop_
_entity.id
_entity.type
_entity.pdbx_description
1 polymer ?
#
loop_
_entity_poly.entity_id
_entity_poly.type
_entity_poly.pdbx_seq_one_letter_code
_entity_poly.pdbx_strand_id
1 'polypeptide(L)'
;MYVFLSAYEAAVTTDNGILFFDSNWQKISSAAHQYTRLSAFAYDEVLGKLYFSDLNDPEYRVCALEYDDKEHVNHKVTKLLPYSPETTAIGGMAFDHLERKLYWTEKTTHKIYSIEIDPLLDGAALRNQGEANVTLPLPKIVATVEQDDDLAGIAIDECRRHLYWTNSYLQRSNIVRAAMNGTILNTHEEGVYQPRGITIDHYRNRLYWVEKRYGRRYNIESTDLEITNLTTLISDLDRNPVDLAVSNGFVYWTDQENNDIYETAKNSSQQTRSVYHGEHPSAVILRANLLIDHQKNNPDCTGVIESILEKMQKSKSSEELRKKQQASGQDQVIVCLNNGTLNPNTRSCICKPFYTGKFCETNVCQNFCLHGSCTMGRDNKPRCECESPYEGIRCDQKPCDGFCLNGGLCQSKSATERICQCDSTGFTGARCEKPICSKDYCFQGECVVDQNRQPTCRCPAGYRGKRCEENSCNDHCMNGGKCTLNNETVPECQCGDEFAGKRCEIPVRLCEHPQWKQQCLDTAKTLPQMEPKVTYCKESFNRTVVYTSLCFTVSFVLLLIIVLTVHRMMKPPRPRITKKMVVTPMTSRPPTTQCEITIENCCNMNVCETPCFDTKLLKNSPKKDDKVYLLEDIEDVGGSYRKLHNCDDGSEKFNGSSVRK
;
A
#
# COMPACT_ATOMS: atom_id res chain seq x y z
N MET A 1 1.00 8.85 -28.67
CA MET A 1 0.92 9.93 -27.66
C MET A 1 1.47 9.33 -26.38
N TYR A 2 2.79 9.42 -26.17
CA TYR A 2 3.39 8.91 -24.94
C TYR A 2 3.37 10.05 -23.93
N VAL A 3 2.43 9.97 -22.97
CA VAL A 3 2.63 10.60 -21.67
C VAL A 3 3.94 10.04 -21.14
N PHE A 4 4.85 10.89 -20.67
CA PHE A 4 6.12 10.43 -20.13
C PHE A 4 5.82 9.42 -19.02
N LEU A 5 6.05 8.13 -19.28
CA LEU A 5 6.09 7.07 -18.27
C LEU A 5 7.32 7.35 -17.42
N SER A 6 7.17 8.30 -16.51
CA SER A 6 8.19 8.60 -15.54
C SER A 6 7.99 7.68 -14.33
N ALA A 7 9.10 7.29 -13.71
CA ALA A 7 9.15 6.10 -12.87
C ALA A 7 8.36 6.21 -11.54
N TYR A 8 8.01 7.42 -11.09
CA TYR A 8 7.35 7.67 -9.80
C TYR A 8 5.90 8.13 -9.95
N GLU A 9 5.07 7.78 -8.94
CA GLU A 9 3.65 8.14 -8.85
C GLU A 9 3.36 9.19 -7.77
N ALA A 10 4.17 9.25 -6.71
CA ALA A 10 4.03 10.25 -5.65
C ALA A 10 5.34 10.95 -5.34
N ALA A 11 5.25 12.25 -5.01
CA ALA A 11 6.36 13.05 -4.52
C ALA A 11 5.99 13.69 -3.18
N VAL A 12 6.90 13.62 -2.22
CA VAL A 12 6.69 14.10 -0.84
C VAL A 12 7.83 15.02 -0.46
N THR A 13 7.51 16.19 0.09
CA THR A 13 8.51 17.06 0.69
C THR A 13 8.74 16.70 2.16
N THR A 14 9.99 16.71 2.58
CA THR A 14 10.44 16.46 3.94
C THR A 14 11.47 17.52 4.35
N ASP A 15 11.87 17.53 5.61
CA ASP A 15 12.94 18.42 6.10
C ASP A 15 14.28 18.19 5.39
N ASN A 16 14.51 16.99 4.85
CA ASN A 16 15.75 16.58 4.19
C ASN A 16 15.60 16.47 2.67
N GLY A 17 14.63 17.18 2.06
CA GLY A 17 14.46 17.22 0.61
C GLY A 17 13.19 16.53 0.13
N ILE A 18 13.19 16.09 -1.13
CA ILE A 18 12.02 15.55 -1.83
C ILE A 18 12.21 14.04 -2.05
N LEU A 19 11.24 13.26 -1.62
CA LEU A 19 11.20 11.80 -1.78
C LEU A 19 10.23 11.42 -2.91
N PHE A 20 10.61 10.42 -3.70
CA PHE A 20 9.81 9.90 -4.82
C PHE A 20 9.41 8.45 -4.55
N PHE A 21 8.14 8.12 -4.80
CA PHE A 21 7.56 6.82 -4.51
C PHE A 21 6.87 6.21 -5.74
N ASP A 22 6.84 4.88 -5.79
CA ASP A 22 6.06 4.10 -6.75
C ASP A 22 4.58 3.97 -6.31
N SER A 23 3.79 3.22 -7.09
CA SER A 23 2.38 2.92 -6.81
C SER A 23 2.14 2.19 -5.49
N ASN A 24 3.16 1.48 -4.99
CA ASN A 24 3.11 0.71 -3.76
C ASN A 24 3.68 1.49 -2.57
N TRP A 25 3.91 2.80 -2.73
CA TRP A 25 4.55 3.66 -1.74
C TRP A 25 5.96 3.19 -1.33
N GLN A 26 6.68 2.52 -2.25
CA GLN A 26 8.10 2.22 -2.08
C GLN A 26 8.94 3.39 -2.59
N LYS A 27 9.90 3.84 -1.79
CA LYS A 27 10.81 4.92 -2.16
C LYS A 27 11.71 4.47 -3.33
N ILE A 28 11.62 5.19 -4.46
CA ILE A 28 12.41 4.96 -5.66
C ILE A 28 13.70 5.79 -5.64
N SER A 29 13.57 7.09 -5.37
CA SER A 29 14.69 8.03 -5.37
C SER A 29 14.41 9.21 -4.43
N SER A 30 15.41 10.10 -4.30
CA SER A 30 15.24 11.37 -3.59
C SER A 30 16.11 12.46 -4.21
N ALA A 31 15.70 13.71 -4.00
CA ALA A 31 16.34 14.89 -4.57
C ALA A 31 16.30 16.07 -3.59
N ALA A 32 16.97 17.17 -3.97
CA ALA A 32 16.84 18.46 -3.29
C ALA A 32 17.24 18.43 -1.79
N HIS A 33 18.17 17.55 -1.41
CA HIS A 33 18.67 17.40 -0.03
C HIS A 33 19.39 18.63 0.53
N GLN A 34 19.79 19.57 -0.33
CA GLN A 34 20.40 20.83 0.08
C GLN A 34 19.41 21.86 0.63
N TYR A 35 18.09 21.63 0.48
CA TYR A 35 17.04 22.52 0.95
C TYR A 35 16.47 21.97 2.25
N THR A 36 16.37 22.81 3.27
CA THR A 36 16.14 22.38 4.66
C THR A 36 14.79 22.79 5.22
N ARG A 37 14.08 23.70 4.55
CA ARG A 37 12.75 24.16 4.97
C ARG A 37 11.83 24.35 3.78
N LEU A 38 11.49 23.21 3.17
CA LEU A 38 10.51 23.13 2.11
C LEU A 38 9.12 23.45 2.66
N SER A 39 8.43 24.43 2.07
CA SER A 39 7.09 24.84 2.52
C SER A 39 6.01 24.51 1.50
N ALA A 40 6.01 25.22 0.37
CA ALA A 40 4.98 25.10 -0.65
C ALA A 40 5.46 24.25 -1.82
N PHE A 41 4.53 23.51 -2.43
CA PHE A 41 4.84 22.49 -3.43
C PHE A 41 3.77 22.44 -4.50
N ALA A 42 4.17 22.41 -5.77
CA ALA A 42 3.28 22.32 -6.93
C ALA A 42 3.91 21.49 -8.06
N TYR A 43 3.09 20.97 -8.96
CA TYR A 43 3.52 20.08 -10.03
C TYR A 43 2.96 20.50 -11.38
N ASP A 44 3.83 20.56 -12.39
CA ASP A 44 3.47 20.72 -13.80
C ASP A 44 3.47 19.34 -14.45
N GLU A 45 2.27 18.81 -14.67
CA GLU A 45 2.06 17.50 -15.30
C GLU A 45 2.47 17.47 -16.77
N VAL A 46 2.42 18.63 -17.43
CA VAL A 46 2.72 18.78 -18.86
C VAL A 46 4.21 18.63 -19.13
N LEU A 47 5.05 19.25 -18.30
CA LEU A 47 6.52 19.17 -18.42
C LEU A 47 7.19 18.18 -17.46
N GLY A 48 6.44 17.60 -16.51
CA GLY A 48 7.01 16.74 -15.48
C GLY A 48 7.93 17.48 -14.51
N LYS A 49 7.66 18.78 -14.27
CA LYS A 49 8.48 19.62 -13.39
C LYS A 49 7.79 19.84 -12.05
N LEU A 50 8.56 19.79 -10.97
CA LEU A 50 8.08 20.13 -9.64
C LEU A 50 8.57 21.52 -9.27
N TYR A 51 7.68 22.34 -8.72
CA TYR A 51 8.00 23.64 -8.17
C TYR A 51 7.89 23.58 -6.66
N PHE A 52 8.89 24.11 -5.98
CA PHE A 52 8.91 24.12 -4.52
C PHE A 52 9.53 25.41 -4.01
N SER A 53 9.18 25.77 -2.77
CA SER A 53 9.81 26.87 -2.06
C SER A 53 10.65 26.42 -0.87
N ASP A 54 11.84 27.01 -0.74
CA ASP A 54 12.66 26.89 0.48
C ASP A 54 12.68 28.22 1.23
N LEU A 55 12.19 28.21 2.47
CA LEU A 55 12.15 29.39 3.33
C LEU A 55 13.52 29.71 3.96
N ASN A 56 14.48 28.78 3.90
CA ASN A 56 15.82 28.97 4.46
C ASN A 56 16.87 29.41 3.42
N ASP A 57 16.63 29.26 2.11
CA ASP A 57 17.61 29.68 1.09
C ASP A 57 17.81 31.22 1.14
N PRO A 58 19.05 31.73 1.20
CA PRO A 58 19.29 33.15 1.42
C PRO A 58 19.01 34.02 0.18
N GLU A 59 18.99 33.45 -1.02
CA GLU A 59 18.98 34.19 -2.28
C GLU A 59 17.73 33.92 -3.12
N TYR A 60 17.17 32.71 -3.05
CA TYR A 60 16.04 32.30 -3.87
C TYR A 60 14.93 31.70 -3.04
N ARG A 61 13.70 31.89 -3.50
CA ARG A 61 12.50 31.38 -2.83
C ARG A 61 11.79 30.29 -3.59
N VAL A 62 11.76 30.36 -4.93
CA VAL A 62 11.12 29.32 -5.76
C VAL A 62 12.15 28.65 -6.64
N CYS A 63 12.16 27.32 -6.59
CA CYS A 63 13.00 26.46 -7.41
C CYS A 63 12.14 25.51 -8.26
N ALA A 64 12.69 25.09 -9.39
CA ALA A 64 12.12 24.02 -10.21
C ALA A 64 13.03 22.80 -10.18
N LEU A 65 12.44 21.63 -9.99
CA LEU A 65 13.09 20.33 -10.07
C LEU A 65 12.63 19.61 -11.35
N GLU A 66 13.59 19.17 -12.15
CA GLU A 66 13.37 18.30 -13.30
C GLU A 66 13.77 16.88 -12.93
N TYR A 67 12.80 15.96 -12.97
CA TYR A 67 13.04 14.54 -12.68
C TYR A 67 13.60 13.85 -13.92
N ASP A 68 14.75 13.18 -13.79
CA ASP A 68 15.36 12.40 -14.87
C ASP A 68 15.17 10.90 -14.60
N ASP A 69 14.31 10.28 -15.41
CA ASP A 69 14.00 8.84 -15.35
C ASP A 69 15.19 7.95 -15.71
N LYS A 70 16.20 8.45 -16.42
CA LYS A 70 17.34 7.64 -16.88
C LYS A 70 18.45 7.55 -15.86
N GLU A 71 18.68 8.62 -15.10
CA GLU A 71 19.82 8.70 -14.20
C GLU A 71 19.46 8.52 -12.72
N HIS A 72 18.18 8.56 -12.30
CA HIS A 72 17.66 8.35 -10.90
C HIS A 72 18.39 9.12 -9.77
N VAL A 73 19.45 9.86 -10.07
CA VAL A 73 20.46 10.37 -9.14
C VAL A 73 20.86 11.82 -9.50
N ASN A 74 20.68 12.24 -10.76
CA ASN A 74 21.00 13.58 -11.25
C ASN A 74 19.74 14.42 -11.51
N HIS A 75 18.91 14.60 -10.48
CA HIS A 75 17.78 15.52 -10.58
C HIS A 75 18.28 16.98 -10.63
N LYS A 76 17.92 17.70 -11.69
CA LYS A 76 18.39 19.07 -11.90
C LYS A 76 17.47 20.04 -11.18
N VAL A 77 18.03 20.80 -10.23
CA VAL A 77 17.34 21.93 -9.60
C VAL A 77 17.75 23.22 -10.30
N THR A 78 16.76 24.01 -10.70
CA THR A 78 16.94 25.33 -11.30
C THR A 78 16.36 26.38 -10.37
N LYS A 79 17.16 27.35 -9.94
CA LYS A 79 16.69 28.49 -9.13
C LYS A 79 15.93 29.47 -10.03
N LEU A 80 14.69 29.84 -9.66
CA LEU A 80 13.81 30.64 -10.51
C LEU A 80 13.58 32.04 -9.96
N LEU A 81 12.89 32.13 -8.82
CA LEU A 81 12.46 33.40 -8.23
C LEU A 81 13.37 33.76 -7.05
N PRO A 82 14.07 34.91 -7.08
CA PRO A 82 14.89 35.37 -5.97
C PRO A 82 14.04 35.70 -4.74
N TYR A 83 14.69 35.76 -3.58
CA TYR A 83 14.10 36.28 -2.36
C TYR A 83 13.71 37.74 -2.52
N SER A 84 12.52 38.07 -2.07
CA SER A 84 11.98 39.43 -2.02
C SER A 84 10.96 39.55 -0.88
N PRO A 85 10.56 40.78 -0.49
CA PRO A 85 9.50 40.98 0.49
C PRO A 85 8.16 40.30 0.12
N GLU A 86 7.91 40.06 -1.16
CA GLU A 86 6.71 39.37 -1.67
C GLU A 86 6.78 37.84 -1.62
N THR A 87 7.92 37.27 -1.21
CA THR A 87 8.19 35.82 -1.23
C THR A 87 8.75 35.32 0.10
N THR A 88 8.58 36.08 1.17
CA THR A 88 9.11 35.83 2.52
C THR A 88 8.62 34.52 3.14
N ALA A 89 7.31 34.29 3.18
CA ALA A 89 6.70 33.10 3.79
C ALA A 89 5.63 32.51 2.87
N ILE A 90 6.09 31.88 1.79
CA ILE A 90 5.22 31.13 0.87
C ILE A 90 4.64 29.92 1.61
N GLY A 91 3.32 29.87 1.74
CA GLY A 91 2.60 28.82 2.48
C GLY A 91 2.18 27.66 1.59
N GLY A 92 1.22 27.91 0.70
CA GLY A 92 0.69 26.97 -0.27
C GLY A 92 0.95 27.45 -1.69
N MET A 93 1.04 26.51 -2.63
CA MET A 93 1.36 26.80 -4.03
C MET A 93 0.55 25.87 -4.94
N ALA A 94 0.09 26.39 -6.07
CA ALA A 94 -0.62 25.62 -7.08
C ALA A 94 -0.22 26.09 -8.49
N PHE A 95 -0.28 25.18 -9.45
CA PHE A 95 0.13 25.43 -10.83
C PHE A 95 -1.07 25.39 -11.77
N ASP A 96 -1.18 26.39 -12.64
CA ASP A 96 -2.17 26.47 -13.71
C ASP A 96 -1.53 26.06 -15.03
N HIS A 97 -1.88 24.88 -15.53
CA HIS A 97 -1.36 24.27 -16.74
C HIS A 97 -1.83 25.01 -18.01
N LEU A 98 -3.00 25.66 -17.97
CA LEU A 98 -3.55 26.37 -19.14
C LEU A 98 -2.80 27.67 -19.42
N GLU A 99 -2.58 28.49 -18.39
CA GLU A 99 -1.89 29.78 -18.51
C GLU A 99 -0.40 29.69 -18.16
N ARG A 100 0.07 28.54 -17.69
CA ARG A 100 1.45 28.29 -17.25
C ARG A 100 1.89 29.30 -16.17
N LYS A 101 1.04 29.43 -15.16
CA LYS A 101 1.22 30.34 -14.02
C LYS A 101 1.30 29.58 -12.72
N LEU A 102 2.18 30.05 -11.84
CA LEU A 102 2.26 29.60 -10.48
C LEU A 102 1.50 30.58 -9.59
N TYR A 103 0.63 30.05 -8.74
CA TYR A 103 -0.11 30.81 -7.73
C TYR A 103 0.38 30.40 -6.35
N TRP A 104 0.49 31.35 -5.43
CA TRP A 104 0.84 31.04 -4.05
C TRP A 104 0.21 31.99 -3.05
N THR A 105 0.06 31.48 -1.84
CA THR A 105 -0.31 32.25 -0.66
C THR A 105 0.95 32.72 0.06
N GLU A 106 0.96 33.98 0.46
CA GLU A 106 2.06 34.55 1.24
C GLU A 106 1.53 35.05 2.58
N LYS A 107 2.12 34.52 3.67
CA LYS A 107 1.62 34.67 5.04
C LYS A 107 1.91 36.01 5.67
N THR A 108 3.01 36.69 5.31
CA THR A 108 3.45 37.91 6.00
C THR A 108 2.92 39.20 5.38
N THR A 109 2.60 39.17 4.10
CA THR A 109 2.07 40.27 3.28
C THR A 109 0.57 40.14 3.06
N HIS A 110 -0.04 39.03 3.50
CA HIS A 110 -1.48 38.75 3.44
C HIS A 110 -2.03 38.88 2.01
N LYS A 111 -1.31 38.28 1.06
CA LYS A 111 -1.59 38.40 -0.38
C LYS A 111 -1.47 37.05 -1.06
N ILE A 112 -2.23 36.94 -2.15
CA ILE A 112 -2.11 35.86 -3.12
C ILE A 112 -1.44 36.44 -4.34
N TYR A 113 -0.38 35.77 -4.80
CA TYR A 113 0.38 36.19 -5.96
C TYR A 113 0.27 35.19 -7.10
N SER A 114 0.55 35.66 -8.30
CA SER A 114 0.74 34.85 -9.49
C SER A 114 1.98 35.27 -10.26
N ILE A 115 2.63 34.31 -10.93
CA ILE A 115 3.75 34.59 -11.84
C ILE A 115 3.74 33.62 -13.02
N GLU A 116 4.10 34.13 -14.20
CA GLU A 116 4.27 33.32 -15.41
C GLU A 116 5.59 32.57 -15.34
N ILE A 117 5.54 31.24 -15.54
CA ILE A 117 6.70 30.38 -15.27
C ILE A 117 7.69 30.30 -16.44
N ASP A 118 7.19 30.36 -17.67
CA ASP A 118 8.02 30.16 -18.87
C ASP A 118 9.11 31.24 -19.01
N PRO A 119 8.82 32.55 -18.82
CA PRO A 119 9.88 33.56 -18.85
C PRO A 119 10.92 33.39 -17.73
N LEU A 120 10.53 32.84 -16.58
CA LEU A 120 11.47 32.54 -15.49
C LEU A 120 12.40 31.37 -15.86
N LEU A 121 11.85 30.32 -16.49
CA LEU A 121 12.62 29.17 -16.98
C LEU A 121 13.59 29.58 -18.09
N ASP A 122 13.12 30.34 -19.07
CA ASP A 122 13.94 30.88 -20.16
C ASP A 122 15.04 31.79 -19.61
N GLY A 123 14.68 32.69 -18.68
CA GLY A 123 15.65 33.58 -18.06
C GLY A 123 16.70 32.85 -17.20
N ALA A 124 16.31 31.78 -16.50
CA ALA A 124 17.26 30.92 -15.80
C ALA A 124 18.19 30.16 -16.77
N ALA A 125 17.68 29.73 -17.93
CA ALA A 125 18.50 29.12 -18.97
C ALA A 125 19.54 30.10 -19.55
N LEU A 126 19.16 31.36 -19.79
CA LEU A 126 20.07 32.41 -20.28
C LEU A 126 21.13 32.80 -19.24
N ARG A 127 20.76 32.90 -17.97
CA ARG A 127 21.72 33.15 -16.87
C ARG A 127 22.77 32.05 -16.76
N ASN A 128 22.36 30.79 -16.94
CA ASN A 128 23.30 29.65 -16.98
C ASN A 128 24.24 29.71 -18.20
N GLN A 129 23.88 30.46 -19.25
CA GLN A 129 24.73 30.70 -20.43
C GLN A 129 25.62 31.95 -20.29
N GLY A 130 25.62 32.61 -19.13
CA GLY A 130 26.49 33.76 -18.84
C GLY A 130 25.89 35.13 -19.17
N GLU A 131 24.61 35.21 -19.54
CA GLU A 131 23.93 36.51 -19.72
C GLU A 131 23.52 37.09 -18.36
N ALA A 132 24.20 38.16 -17.94
CA ALA A 132 24.00 38.78 -16.63
C ALA A 132 22.78 39.73 -16.57
N ASN A 133 22.31 40.25 -17.70
CA ASN A 133 21.24 41.27 -17.75
C ASN A 133 19.91 40.67 -18.25
N VAL A 134 19.39 39.68 -17.54
CA VAL A 134 18.06 39.10 -17.83
C VAL A 134 17.02 39.72 -16.91
N THR A 135 16.10 40.52 -17.47
CA THR A 135 14.96 41.07 -16.72
C THR A 135 13.96 39.96 -16.44
N LEU A 136 13.76 39.62 -15.16
CA LEU A 136 12.74 38.65 -14.76
C LEU A 136 11.36 39.30 -14.62
N PRO A 137 10.27 38.57 -14.91
CA PRO A 137 8.92 39.00 -14.54
C PRO A 137 8.81 39.14 -13.01
N LEU A 138 8.03 40.13 -12.58
CA LEU A 138 7.70 40.35 -11.18
C LEU A 138 6.40 39.63 -10.79
N PRO A 139 6.27 39.17 -9.54
CA PRO A 139 5.01 38.65 -9.00
C PRO A 139 3.86 39.66 -9.16
N LYS A 140 2.70 39.20 -9.65
CA LYS A 140 1.47 39.99 -9.76
C LYS A 140 0.55 39.66 -8.59
N ILE A 141 0.01 40.67 -7.93
CA ILE A 141 -0.98 40.49 -6.85
C ILE A 141 -2.31 40.06 -7.50
N VAL A 142 -2.86 38.95 -7.02
CA VAL A 142 -4.17 38.41 -7.43
C VAL A 142 -5.24 38.87 -6.45
N ALA A 143 -5.00 38.68 -5.14
CA ALA A 143 -5.91 39.08 -4.09
C ALA A 143 -5.13 39.60 -2.87
N THR A 144 -5.75 40.49 -2.11
CA THR A 144 -5.25 40.96 -0.80
C THR A 144 -6.31 40.61 0.23
N VAL A 145 -5.92 39.97 1.32
CA VAL A 145 -6.81 39.58 2.42
C VAL A 145 -6.59 40.46 3.65
N GLU A 146 -7.35 40.22 4.72
CA GLU A 146 -7.23 41.05 5.94
C GLU A 146 -5.88 40.79 6.62
N GLN A 147 -5.38 41.78 7.38
CA GLN A 147 -4.05 41.71 8.01
C GLN A 147 -3.94 40.64 9.10
N ASP A 148 -5.04 40.19 9.67
CA ASP A 148 -5.03 39.13 10.69
C ASP A 148 -5.19 37.72 10.07
N ASP A 149 -5.43 37.61 8.77
CA ASP A 149 -5.63 36.32 8.10
C ASP A 149 -4.32 35.53 7.96
N ASP A 150 -4.37 34.24 8.26
CA ASP A 150 -3.25 33.30 8.09
C ASP A 150 -3.53 32.40 6.89
N LEU A 151 -3.04 32.81 5.71
CA LEU A 151 -3.22 32.04 4.49
C LEU A 151 -2.40 30.75 4.51
N ALA A 152 -3.05 29.60 4.33
CA ALA A 152 -2.39 28.29 4.26
C ALA A 152 -2.37 27.71 2.84
N GLY A 153 -3.24 26.75 2.53
CA GLY A 153 -3.29 26.08 1.23
C GLY A 153 -3.98 26.90 0.14
N ILE A 154 -3.70 26.53 -1.11
CA ILE A 154 -4.35 27.02 -2.32
C ILE A 154 -4.54 25.88 -3.33
N ALA A 155 -5.69 25.86 -4.00
CA ALA A 155 -6.02 24.92 -5.07
C ALA A 155 -6.69 25.63 -6.24
N ILE A 156 -6.59 25.05 -7.45
CA ILE A 156 -7.07 25.66 -8.70
C ILE A 156 -8.04 24.69 -9.37
N ASP A 157 -9.26 25.14 -9.66
CA ASP A 157 -10.14 24.46 -10.62
C ASP A 157 -9.83 25.00 -12.03
N GLU A 158 -8.98 24.27 -12.75
CA GLU A 158 -8.57 24.66 -14.11
C GLU A 158 -9.72 24.60 -15.12
N CYS A 159 -10.68 23.68 -14.91
CA CYS A 159 -11.79 23.47 -15.82
C CYS A 159 -12.75 24.67 -15.77
N ARG A 160 -13.07 25.14 -14.55
CA ARG A 160 -14.03 26.27 -14.34
C ARG A 160 -13.37 27.61 -14.07
N ARG A 161 -12.04 27.66 -13.99
CA ARG A 161 -11.24 28.87 -13.74
C ARG A 161 -11.58 29.53 -12.40
N HIS A 162 -11.52 28.74 -11.33
CA HIS A 162 -11.67 29.21 -9.95
C HIS A 162 -10.45 28.92 -9.09
N LEU A 163 -10.20 29.81 -8.13
CA LEU A 163 -9.20 29.65 -7.09
C LEU A 163 -9.90 29.33 -5.77
N TYR A 164 -9.28 28.46 -4.98
CA TYR A 164 -9.71 28.12 -3.63
C TYR A 164 -8.53 28.29 -2.68
N TRP A 165 -8.71 28.95 -1.55
CA TRP A 165 -7.68 29.01 -0.52
C TRP A 165 -8.29 28.94 0.88
N THR A 166 -7.43 28.64 1.83
CA THR A 166 -7.81 28.46 3.25
C THR A 166 -7.21 29.57 4.10
N ASN A 167 -8.02 30.12 5.00
CA ASN A 167 -7.57 30.98 6.08
C ASN A 167 -7.57 30.20 7.40
N SER A 168 -6.38 29.97 7.97
CA SER A 168 -6.18 29.22 9.20
C SER A 168 -6.27 30.07 10.47
N TYR A 169 -6.65 31.35 10.36
CA TYR A 169 -6.71 32.24 11.51
C TYR A 169 -7.77 31.78 12.52
N LEU A 170 -7.38 31.65 13.79
CA LEU A 170 -8.21 31.03 14.84
C LEU A 170 -9.55 31.73 15.07
N GLN A 171 -9.62 33.06 14.91
CA GLN A 171 -10.85 33.83 15.16
C GLN A 171 -11.75 33.90 13.91
N ARG A 172 -11.16 33.76 12.72
CA ARG A 172 -11.85 33.91 11.43
C ARG A 172 -11.35 32.87 10.44
N SER A 173 -11.60 31.60 10.76
CA SER A 173 -11.26 30.49 9.88
C SER A 173 -12.29 30.38 8.76
N ASN A 174 -11.84 30.35 7.52
CA ASN A 174 -12.73 30.22 6.37
C ASN A 174 -12.05 29.58 5.15
N ILE A 175 -12.88 29.15 4.21
CA ILE A 175 -12.48 28.68 2.89
C ILE A 175 -13.06 29.66 1.89
N VAL A 176 -12.21 30.22 1.06
CA VAL A 176 -12.60 31.23 0.08
C VAL A 176 -12.53 30.64 -1.30
N ARG A 177 -13.58 30.89 -2.09
CA ARG A 177 -13.62 30.65 -3.53
C ARG A 177 -13.59 32.00 -4.26
N ALA A 178 -12.72 32.11 -5.25
CA ALA A 178 -12.62 33.29 -6.09
C ALA A 178 -12.46 32.93 -7.57
N ALA A 179 -12.63 33.91 -8.44
CA ALA A 179 -12.21 33.80 -9.83
C ALA A 179 -10.67 33.90 -9.96
N MET A 180 -10.11 33.50 -11.11
CA MET A 180 -8.66 33.55 -11.36
C MET A 180 -8.03 34.95 -11.24
N ASN A 181 -8.82 36.02 -11.34
CA ASN A 181 -8.39 37.41 -11.16
C ASN A 181 -8.43 37.87 -9.69
N GLY A 182 -8.81 36.99 -8.75
CA GLY A 182 -8.88 37.26 -7.32
C GLY A 182 -10.22 37.82 -6.83
N THR A 183 -11.22 38.02 -7.69
CA THR A 183 -12.55 38.46 -7.21
C THR A 183 -13.22 37.35 -6.40
N ILE A 184 -13.47 37.62 -5.12
CA ILE A 184 -14.12 36.68 -4.20
C ILE A 184 -15.55 36.42 -4.68
N LEU A 185 -15.88 35.13 -4.85
CA LEU A 185 -17.20 34.68 -5.30
C LEU A 185 -18.03 34.14 -4.13
N ASN A 186 -17.39 33.37 -3.24
CA ASN A 186 -18.03 32.80 -2.06
C ASN A 186 -16.99 32.64 -0.93
N THR A 187 -17.42 32.83 0.30
CA THR A 187 -16.61 32.61 1.50
C THR A 187 -17.41 31.77 2.48
N HIS A 188 -16.87 30.61 2.84
CA HIS A 188 -17.49 29.68 3.76
C HIS A 188 -16.77 29.70 5.12
N GLU A 189 -17.50 30.10 6.16
CA GLU A 189 -16.96 30.29 7.52
C GLU A 189 -17.60 29.34 8.56
N GLU A 190 -18.77 28.79 8.25
CA GLU A 190 -19.55 28.01 9.22
C GLU A 190 -18.94 26.63 9.45
N GLY A 191 -18.54 26.34 10.69
CA GLY A 191 -18.06 25.02 11.08
C GLY A 191 -16.63 24.69 10.65
N VAL A 192 -15.89 25.67 10.12
CA VAL A 192 -14.50 25.55 9.68
C VAL A 192 -13.54 26.01 10.77
N TYR A 193 -12.52 25.20 11.10
CA TYR A 193 -11.55 25.51 12.18
C TYR A 193 -10.10 25.28 11.78
N GLN A 194 -9.31 26.34 11.58
CA GLN A 194 -7.92 26.24 11.11
C GLN A 194 -7.72 25.27 9.92
N PRO A 195 -8.40 25.51 8.79
CA PRO A 195 -8.20 24.73 7.56
C PRO A 195 -6.76 24.94 7.06
N ARG A 196 -6.08 23.89 6.59
CA ARG A 196 -4.68 23.95 6.15
C ARG A 196 -4.53 23.58 4.68
N GLY A 197 -4.06 22.37 4.37
CA GLY A 197 -3.99 21.87 3.00
C GLY A 197 -5.37 21.75 2.38
N ILE A 198 -5.45 22.01 1.08
CA ILE A 198 -6.67 22.01 0.28
C ILE A 198 -6.36 21.45 -1.10
N THR A 199 -7.23 20.59 -1.63
CA THR A 199 -7.04 19.97 -2.95
C THR A 199 -8.38 19.68 -3.62
N ILE A 200 -8.37 19.53 -4.94
CA ILE A 200 -9.56 19.35 -5.76
C ILE A 200 -9.52 17.97 -6.42
N ASP A 201 -10.61 17.20 -6.26
CA ASP A 201 -10.91 16.05 -7.08
C ASP A 201 -11.74 16.50 -8.29
N HIS A 202 -11.07 16.73 -9.41
CA HIS A 202 -11.72 17.12 -10.67
C HIS A 202 -12.62 16.03 -11.26
N TYR A 203 -12.45 14.76 -10.85
CA TYR A 203 -13.30 13.67 -11.32
C TYR A 203 -14.65 13.68 -10.59
N ARG A 204 -14.65 13.88 -9.27
CA ARG A 204 -15.89 13.98 -8.48
C ARG A 204 -16.47 15.40 -8.41
N ASN A 205 -15.76 16.40 -8.95
CA ASN A 205 -16.05 17.82 -8.74
C ASN A 205 -16.25 18.11 -7.24
N ARG A 206 -15.26 17.71 -6.43
CA ARG A 206 -15.28 17.92 -4.99
C ARG A 206 -13.97 18.50 -4.49
N LEU A 207 -14.08 19.37 -3.51
CA LEU A 207 -12.98 19.94 -2.76
C LEU A 207 -12.75 19.10 -1.50
N TYR A 208 -11.50 18.98 -1.09
CA TYR A 208 -11.09 18.31 0.14
C TYR A 208 -10.09 19.18 0.88
N TRP A 209 -10.20 19.24 2.21
CA TRP A 209 -9.21 19.94 3.04
C TRP A 209 -8.98 19.21 4.36
N VAL A 210 -7.81 19.47 4.95
CA VAL A 210 -7.49 19.05 6.30
C VAL A 210 -7.73 20.19 7.28
N GLU A 211 -8.26 19.85 8.44
CA GLU A 211 -8.70 20.81 9.45
C GLU A 211 -8.13 20.44 10.82
N LYS A 212 -7.51 21.41 11.51
CA LYS A 212 -7.06 21.25 12.89
C LYS A 212 -8.09 21.85 13.85
N ARG A 213 -8.81 20.99 14.57
CA ARG A 213 -9.83 21.42 15.53
C ARG A 213 -9.22 21.63 16.92
N TYR A 214 -10.02 22.20 17.82
CA TYR A 214 -9.57 22.45 19.19
C TYR A 214 -9.13 21.15 19.90
N GLY A 215 -8.03 21.26 20.66
CA GLY A 215 -7.42 20.13 21.35
C GLY A 215 -6.61 19.24 20.43
N ARG A 216 -6.79 17.92 20.56
CA ARG A 216 -6.06 16.88 19.82
C ARG A 216 -6.86 16.34 18.64
N ARG A 217 -7.87 17.05 18.14
CA ARG A 217 -8.78 16.55 17.09
C ARG A 217 -8.41 17.10 15.72
N TYR A 218 -8.58 16.29 14.68
CA TYR A 218 -8.50 16.75 13.30
C TYR A 218 -9.63 16.15 12.47
N ASN A 219 -9.99 16.86 11.41
CA ASN A 219 -10.96 16.40 10.44
C ASN A 219 -10.38 16.44 9.02
N ILE A 220 -10.87 15.52 8.17
CA ILE A 220 -10.76 15.63 6.72
C ILE A 220 -12.17 15.85 6.21
N GLU A 221 -12.38 17.01 5.64
CA GLU A 221 -13.69 17.47 5.17
C GLU A 221 -13.70 17.46 3.64
N SER A 222 -14.90 17.30 3.08
CA SER A 222 -15.13 17.37 1.65
C SER A 222 -16.42 18.11 1.33
N THR A 223 -16.41 18.89 0.27
CA THR A 223 -17.58 19.62 -0.22
C THR A 223 -17.63 19.62 -1.74
N ASP A 224 -18.76 20.00 -2.32
CA ASP A 224 -18.85 20.31 -3.75
C ASP A 224 -18.09 21.60 -4.08
N LEU A 225 -17.83 21.87 -5.37
CA LEU A 225 -17.04 23.04 -5.79
C LEU A 225 -17.71 24.39 -5.49
N GLU A 226 -19.01 24.39 -5.24
CA GLU A 226 -19.77 25.59 -4.84
C GLU A 226 -19.74 25.83 -3.32
N ILE A 227 -19.20 24.89 -2.54
CA ILE A 227 -19.11 24.90 -1.07
C ILE A 227 -20.51 24.97 -0.42
N THR A 228 -21.39 24.05 -0.82
CA THR A 228 -22.77 23.94 -0.32
C THR A 228 -23.07 22.61 0.36
N ASN A 229 -22.36 21.55 0.01
CA ASN A 229 -22.64 20.18 0.44
C ASN A 229 -21.46 19.56 1.20
N LEU A 230 -21.28 20.01 2.45
CA LEU A 230 -20.22 19.56 3.34
C LEU A 230 -20.44 18.13 3.86
N THR A 231 -19.35 17.37 3.89
CA THR A 231 -19.30 15.99 4.37
C THR A 231 -17.97 15.73 5.06
N THR A 232 -18.01 15.28 6.31
CA THR A 232 -16.82 14.84 7.04
C THR A 232 -16.45 13.42 6.66
N LEU A 233 -15.25 13.22 6.11
CA LEU A 233 -14.74 11.88 5.78
C LEU A 233 -14.13 11.20 6.99
N ILE A 234 -13.28 11.92 7.72
CA ILE A 234 -12.57 11.42 8.90
C ILE A 234 -12.67 12.45 10.01
N SER A 235 -12.88 11.95 11.22
CA SER A 235 -12.69 12.69 12.46
C SER A 235 -11.99 11.78 13.45
N ASP A 236 -10.79 12.16 13.89
CA ASP A 236 -9.92 11.32 14.72
C ASP A 236 -9.04 12.20 15.66
N LEU A 237 -8.23 11.56 16.50
CA LEU A 237 -7.46 12.18 17.60
C LEU A 237 -5.94 12.06 17.42
N ASP A 238 -5.21 12.89 18.18
CA ASP A 238 -3.76 12.86 18.40
C ASP A 238 -2.90 12.96 17.12
N ARG A 239 -3.31 13.85 16.21
CA ARG A 239 -2.62 14.11 14.94
C ARG A 239 -2.61 15.60 14.57
N ASN A 240 -1.67 15.98 13.72
CA ASN A 240 -1.47 17.33 13.20
C ASN A 240 -1.32 17.28 11.66
N PRO A 241 -2.43 17.10 10.93
CA PRO A 241 -2.38 17.06 9.47
C PRO A 241 -2.01 18.43 8.89
N VAL A 242 -1.25 18.44 7.79
CA VAL A 242 -0.79 19.69 7.16
C VAL A 242 -1.25 19.82 5.73
N ASP A 243 -0.98 18.81 4.91
CA ASP A 243 -1.30 18.82 3.49
C ASP A 243 -2.01 17.53 3.07
N LEU A 244 -2.68 17.55 1.92
CA LEU A 244 -3.38 16.40 1.37
C LEU A 244 -3.35 16.34 -0.16
N ALA A 245 -3.40 15.12 -0.68
CA ALA A 245 -3.58 14.84 -2.09
C ALA A 245 -4.65 13.77 -2.30
N VAL A 246 -5.26 13.78 -3.47
CA VAL A 246 -6.37 12.88 -3.80
C VAL A 246 -6.09 12.11 -5.07
N SER A 247 -6.41 10.81 -5.06
CA SER A 247 -6.43 9.94 -6.24
C SER A 247 -7.87 9.54 -6.58
N ASN A 248 -8.09 8.73 -7.62
CA ASN A 248 -9.45 8.32 -7.99
C ASN A 248 -10.17 7.56 -6.85
N GLY A 249 -9.48 6.75 -6.06
CA GLY A 249 -10.09 5.94 -4.99
C GLY A 249 -9.85 6.45 -3.57
N PHE A 250 -8.77 7.21 -3.37
CA PHE A 250 -8.19 7.41 -2.05
C PHE A 250 -7.89 8.88 -1.76
N VAL A 251 -7.81 9.20 -0.48
CA VAL A 251 -7.30 10.47 0.05
C VAL A 251 -6.04 10.17 0.85
N TYR A 252 -5.01 10.98 0.62
CA TYR A 252 -3.72 10.89 1.30
C TYR A 252 -3.46 12.19 2.03
N TRP A 253 -2.91 12.13 3.24
CA TRP A 253 -2.54 13.34 3.98
C TRP A 253 -1.27 13.15 4.79
N THR A 254 -0.53 14.25 4.94
CA THR A 254 0.69 14.31 5.75
C THR A 254 0.33 14.58 7.20
N ASP A 255 0.96 13.85 8.14
CA ASP A 255 0.87 14.09 9.57
C ASP A 255 2.25 14.43 10.14
N GLN A 256 2.38 15.66 10.64
CA GLN A 256 3.65 16.16 11.16
C GLN A 256 3.93 15.76 12.61
N GLU A 257 2.93 15.30 13.36
CA GLU A 257 3.12 14.87 14.75
C GLU A 257 3.75 13.46 14.81
N ASN A 258 3.22 12.52 14.01
CA ASN A 258 3.69 11.13 13.97
C ASN A 258 4.68 10.86 12.83
N ASN A 259 4.95 11.85 11.98
CA ASN A 259 5.78 11.77 10.79
C ASN A 259 5.34 10.68 9.80
N ASP A 260 4.03 10.59 9.61
CA ASP A 260 3.38 9.59 8.75
C ASP A 260 2.68 10.24 7.56
N ILE A 261 2.49 9.46 6.49
CA ILE A 261 1.46 9.72 5.48
C ILE A 261 0.41 8.65 5.61
N TYR A 262 -0.84 9.08 5.72
CA TYR A 262 -1.98 8.18 5.83
C TYR A 262 -2.76 8.12 4.52
N GLU A 263 -3.36 6.97 4.26
CA GLU A 263 -4.28 6.74 3.16
C GLU A 263 -5.63 6.25 3.70
N THR A 264 -6.71 6.77 3.12
CA THR A 264 -8.07 6.28 3.35
C THR A 264 -8.87 6.19 2.05
N ALA A 265 -9.87 5.30 2.02
CA ALA A 265 -10.79 5.18 0.89
C ALA A 265 -11.87 6.27 0.93
N LYS A 266 -12.22 6.85 -0.23
CA LYS A 266 -13.24 7.92 -0.33
C LYS A 266 -14.67 7.44 -0.03
N ASN A 267 -14.98 6.18 -0.32
CA ASN A 267 -16.34 5.62 -0.31
C ASN A 267 -16.62 4.70 0.89
N SER A 268 -15.65 4.49 1.79
CA SER A 268 -15.78 3.55 2.90
C SER A 268 -15.02 4.05 4.13
N SER A 269 -15.61 3.92 5.31
CA SER A 269 -14.94 4.07 6.61
C SER A 269 -14.03 2.86 6.93
N GLN A 270 -13.38 2.29 5.90
CA GLN A 270 -12.36 1.26 6.08
C GLN A 270 -11.11 1.85 6.72
N GLN A 271 -10.32 0.97 7.33
CA GLN A 271 -9.21 1.29 8.20
C GLN A 271 -8.17 2.16 7.50
N THR A 272 -7.98 3.39 7.99
CA THR A 272 -6.87 4.27 7.62
C THR A 272 -5.55 3.50 7.78
N ARG A 273 -4.73 3.45 6.73
CA ARG A 273 -3.39 2.85 6.78
C ARG A 273 -2.29 3.91 6.70
N SER A 274 -1.19 3.71 7.40
CA SER A 274 0.04 4.47 7.15
C SER A 274 0.74 3.87 5.93
N VAL A 275 1.03 4.70 4.93
CA VAL A 275 1.74 4.32 3.69
C VAL A 275 3.21 4.76 3.72
N TYR A 276 3.56 5.69 4.60
CA TYR A 276 4.93 6.14 4.82
C TYR A 276 5.10 6.51 6.29
N HIS A 277 6.23 6.12 6.86
CA HIS A 277 6.71 6.53 8.17
C HIS A 277 8.18 6.91 8.03
N GLY A 278 8.56 8.12 8.45
CA GLY A 278 9.95 8.55 8.30
C GLY A 278 10.20 9.99 8.70
N GLU A 279 10.97 10.69 7.87
CA GLU A 279 11.34 12.07 8.12
C GLU A 279 10.17 12.99 7.78
N HIS A 280 9.78 13.80 8.77
CA HIS A 280 8.74 14.82 8.82
C HIS A 280 8.14 15.23 7.45
N PRO A 281 7.06 14.57 7.00
CA PRO A 281 6.44 14.88 5.71
C PRO A 281 5.65 16.19 5.81
N SER A 282 5.90 17.11 4.88
CA SER A 282 5.27 18.43 4.87
C SER A 282 4.16 18.53 3.81
N ALA A 283 4.47 18.21 2.55
CA ALA A 283 3.53 18.24 1.44
C ALA A 283 3.56 16.94 0.63
N VAL A 284 2.45 16.61 -0.03
CA VAL A 284 2.31 15.41 -0.85
C VAL A 284 1.65 15.74 -2.18
N ILE A 285 2.24 15.24 -3.28
CA ILE A 285 1.66 15.34 -4.63
C ILE A 285 1.57 13.95 -5.24
N LEU A 286 0.44 13.68 -5.89
CA LEU A 286 0.21 12.47 -6.66
C LEU A 286 0.15 12.81 -8.14
N ARG A 287 0.85 12.03 -8.97
CA ARG A 287 0.75 12.11 -10.43
C ARG A 287 -0.42 11.28 -10.88
N ALA A 288 -1.57 11.92 -10.98
CA ALA A 288 -2.79 11.20 -11.30
C ALA A 288 -3.03 11.03 -12.82
N ASN A 289 -2.04 11.32 -13.69
CA ASN A 289 -2.21 11.45 -15.15
C ASN A 289 -3.54 12.16 -15.49
N LEU A 290 -3.90 13.14 -14.67
CA LEU A 290 -5.27 13.56 -14.44
C LEU A 290 -5.79 14.31 -15.66
N LEU A 291 -4.88 15.03 -16.33
CA LEU A 291 -5.19 15.90 -17.47
C LEU A 291 -5.53 15.11 -18.74
N ILE A 292 -5.22 13.81 -18.86
CA ILE A 292 -5.18 13.15 -20.17
C ILE A 292 -6.22 12.04 -20.35
N ASP A 293 -6.48 11.21 -19.34
CA ASP A 293 -7.35 10.04 -19.51
C ASP A 293 -8.77 10.22 -18.93
N HIS A 294 -8.92 10.90 -17.78
CA HIS A 294 -10.21 10.98 -17.08
C HIS A 294 -10.97 12.27 -17.32
N GLN A 295 -10.29 13.42 -17.40
CA GLN A 295 -10.97 14.71 -17.53
C GLN A 295 -11.54 14.97 -18.94
N LYS A 296 -11.14 14.22 -19.98
CA LYS A 296 -11.72 14.34 -21.33
C LYS A 296 -13.24 14.14 -21.36
N ASN A 297 -13.75 13.30 -20.47
CA ASN A 297 -15.17 12.99 -20.38
C ASN A 297 -15.97 14.00 -19.53
N ASN A 298 -15.28 14.94 -18.86
CA ASN A 298 -15.94 16.02 -18.11
C ASN A 298 -16.21 17.20 -19.07
N PRO A 299 -17.48 17.52 -19.37
CA PRO A 299 -17.83 18.55 -20.36
C PRO A 299 -17.30 19.94 -19.97
N ASP A 300 -17.18 20.22 -18.68
CA ASP A 300 -16.64 21.51 -18.19
C ASP A 300 -15.13 21.62 -18.40
N CYS A 301 -14.43 20.49 -18.60
CA CYS A 301 -12.98 20.45 -18.71
C CYS A 301 -12.47 20.22 -20.15
N THR A 302 -13.30 19.67 -21.04
CA THR A 302 -12.90 19.30 -22.41
C THR A 302 -12.19 20.45 -23.14
N GLY A 303 -12.75 21.66 -23.14
CA GLY A 303 -12.17 22.81 -23.86
C GLY A 303 -10.84 23.30 -23.28
N VAL A 304 -10.67 23.21 -21.96
CA VAL A 304 -9.42 23.58 -21.28
C VAL A 304 -8.32 22.57 -21.61
N ILE A 305 -8.63 21.28 -21.53
CA ILE A 305 -7.69 20.20 -21.86
C ILE A 305 -7.27 20.24 -23.32
N GLU A 306 -8.22 20.41 -24.25
CA GLU A 306 -7.91 20.57 -25.67
C GLU A 306 -6.95 21.74 -25.88
N SER A 307 -7.20 22.88 -25.24
CA SER A 307 -6.31 24.05 -25.30
C SER A 307 -4.91 23.77 -24.73
N ILE A 308 -4.80 23.04 -23.61
CA ILE A 308 -3.52 22.63 -23.02
C ILE A 308 -2.77 21.72 -24.00
N LEU A 309 -3.44 20.69 -24.54
CA LEU A 309 -2.86 19.74 -25.47
C LEU A 309 -2.41 20.41 -26.78
N GLU A 310 -3.18 21.36 -27.31
CA GLU A 310 -2.79 22.15 -28.48
C GLU A 310 -1.54 22.99 -28.20
N LYS A 311 -1.49 23.69 -27.06
CA LYS A 311 -0.31 24.49 -26.66
C LYS A 311 0.92 23.60 -26.50
N MET A 312 0.78 22.40 -25.94
CA MET A 312 1.85 21.41 -25.84
C MET A 312 2.36 20.94 -27.21
N GLN A 313 1.46 20.70 -28.17
CA GLN A 313 1.87 20.32 -29.52
C GLN A 313 2.60 21.46 -30.23
N LYS A 314 2.13 22.70 -30.07
CA LYS A 314 2.78 23.89 -30.60
C LYS A 314 4.17 24.09 -29.99
N SER A 315 4.33 23.95 -28.67
CA SER A 315 5.64 24.10 -28.00
C SER A 315 6.63 23.01 -28.40
N LYS A 316 6.20 21.76 -28.57
CA LYS A 316 7.04 20.69 -29.12
C LYS A 316 7.46 20.98 -30.56
N SER A 317 6.53 21.43 -31.40
CA SER A 317 6.84 21.76 -32.80
C SER A 317 7.80 22.94 -32.93
N SER A 318 7.70 23.94 -32.03
CA SER A 318 8.59 25.11 -32.02
C SER A 318 9.96 24.78 -31.40
N GLU A 319 10.04 23.90 -30.40
CA GLU A 319 11.32 23.35 -29.92
C GLU A 319 11.99 22.47 -30.97
N GLU A 320 11.26 21.63 -31.69
CA GLU A 320 11.78 20.82 -32.79
C GLU A 320 12.22 21.70 -33.97
N LEU A 321 11.48 22.78 -34.27
CA LEU A 321 11.85 23.76 -35.29
C LEU A 321 13.05 24.60 -34.85
N ARG A 322 13.16 25.00 -33.58
CA ARG A 322 14.34 25.65 -32.99
C ARG A 322 15.56 24.72 -33.01
N LYS A 323 15.37 23.43 -32.67
CA LYS A 323 16.41 22.39 -32.79
C LYS A 323 16.82 22.17 -34.24
N LYS A 324 15.89 22.24 -35.20
CA LYS A 324 16.17 22.16 -36.66
C LYS A 324 16.82 23.43 -37.23
N GLN A 325 16.44 24.61 -36.76
CA GLN A 325 17.04 25.89 -37.17
C GLN A 325 18.42 26.09 -36.54
N GLN A 326 18.63 25.67 -35.29
CA GLN A 326 19.96 25.59 -34.68
C GLN A 326 20.83 24.51 -35.33
N ALA A 327 20.25 23.46 -35.90
CA ALA A 327 20.97 22.44 -36.66
C ALA A 327 21.27 22.84 -38.13
N SER A 328 20.74 23.95 -38.63
CA SER A 328 20.89 24.37 -40.03
C SER A 328 21.73 25.64 -40.21
N GLY A 329 22.33 26.18 -39.15
CA GLY A 329 22.94 27.52 -39.16
C GLY A 329 24.37 27.66 -38.67
N GLN A 330 25.04 26.60 -38.18
CA GLN A 330 26.45 26.69 -37.80
C GLN A 330 27.17 25.38 -38.13
N ASP A 331 28.22 25.46 -38.95
CA ASP A 331 29.38 24.59 -38.78
C ASP A 331 29.92 24.86 -37.37
N GLN A 332 29.32 24.20 -36.38
CA GLN A 332 29.72 24.32 -35.00
C GLN A 332 31.00 23.51 -34.85
N VAL A 333 32.12 24.21 -34.72
CA VAL A 333 33.40 23.61 -34.36
C VAL A 333 33.20 22.93 -33.01
N ILE A 334 33.12 21.60 -33.01
CA ILE A 334 32.98 20.81 -31.80
C ILE A 334 34.33 20.83 -31.09
N VAL A 335 34.41 21.63 -30.03
CA VAL A 335 35.59 21.71 -29.16
C VAL A 335 35.37 20.76 -27.98
N CYS A 336 36.24 19.78 -27.84
CA CYS A 336 36.25 18.88 -26.70
C CYS A 336 37.04 19.52 -25.55
N LEU A 337 36.36 19.77 -24.43
CA LEU A 337 36.96 20.34 -23.23
C LEU A 337 37.79 19.29 -22.48
N ASN A 338 38.61 19.73 -21.51
CA ASN A 338 39.39 18.86 -20.64
C ASN A 338 40.26 17.81 -21.38
N ASN A 339 40.86 18.23 -22.52
CA ASN A 339 41.67 17.39 -23.39
C ASN A 339 40.92 16.14 -23.94
N GLY A 340 39.59 16.20 -24.08
CA GLY A 340 38.84 15.22 -24.84
C GLY A 340 39.25 15.21 -26.31
N THR A 341 39.07 14.07 -26.98
CA THR A 341 39.42 13.90 -28.40
C THR A 341 38.17 13.86 -29.26
N LEU A 342 38.16 14.61 -30.37
CA LEU A 342 37.02 14.62 -31.28
C LEU A 342 37.03 13.33 -32.11
N ASN A 343 35.94 12.57 -32.07
CA ASN A 343 35.74 11.46 -32.99
C ASN A 343 35.26 12.01 -34.35
N PRO A 344 36.06 11.87 -35.43
CA PRO A 344 35.72 12.44 -36.73
C PRO A 344 34.51 11.77 -37.40
N ASN A 345 34.19 10.51 -37.05
CA ASN A 345 33.08 9.77 -37.67
C ASN A 345 31.74 10.07 -37.02
N THR A 346 31.71 10.23 -35.69
CA THR A 346 30.48 10.42 -34.91
C THR A 346 30.27 11.87 -34.49
N ARG A 347 31.23 12.77 -34.76
CA ARG A 347 31.22 14.17 -34.32
C ARG A 347 30.92 14.31 -32.82
N SER A 348 31.52 13.43 -32.01
CA SER A 348 31.33 13.38 -30.56
C SER A 348 32.67 13.40 -29.85
N CYS A 349 32.73 13.98 -28.65
CA CYS A 349 33.94 14.00 -27.85
C CYS A 349 34.14 12.66 -27.13
N ILE A 350 35.33 12.09 -27.26
CA ILE A 350 35.82 10.96 -26.48
C ILE A 350 36.57 11.55 -25.29
N CYS A 351 35.97 11.41 -24.12
CA CYS A 351 36.49 11.99 -22.89
C CYS A 351 37.63 11.17 -22.29
N LYS A 352 38.61 11.88 -21.71
CA LYS A 352 39.63 11.24 -20.89
C LYS A 352 39.01 10.72 -19.59
N PRO A 353 39.64 9.73 -18.93
CA PRO A 353 39.23 9.29 -17.59
C PRO A 353 39.09 10.51 -16.67
N PHE A 354 38.11 10.48 -15.76
CA PHE A 354 37.66 11.58 -14.88
C PHE A 354 36.69 12.61 -15.50
N TYR A 355 36.41 12.56 -16.80
CA TYR A 355 35.50 13.51 -17.44
C TYR A 355 34.40 12.80 -18.23
N THR A 356 33.20 13.37 -18.19
CA THR A 356 32.01 12.91 -18.92
C THR A 356 31.24 14.11 -19.47
N GLY A 357 30.14 13.87 -20.18
CA GLY A 357 29.35 14.89 -20.87
C GLY A 357 29.63 14.94 -22.36
N LYS A 358 28.82 15.72 -23.09
CA LYS A 358 28.83 15.73 -24.57
C LYS A 358 30.13 16.33 -25.13
N PHE A 359 30.74 17.24 -24.37
CA PHE A 359 31.97 17.94 -24.68
C PHE A 359 33.06 17.70 -23.62
N CYS A 360 32.90 16.68 -22.75
CA CYS A 360 33.81 16.38 -21.64
C CYS A 360 33.89 17.47 -20.58
N GLU A 361 32.79 18.20 -20.39
CA GLU A 361 32.65 19.34 -19.50
C GLU A 361 32.51 18.97 -18.03
N THR A 362 32.03 17.75 -17.72
CA THR A 362 31.68 17.35 -16.37
C THR A 362 32.80 16.51 -15.76
N ASN A 363 33.33 16.94 -14.62
CA ASN A 363 34.24 16.11 -13.83
C ASN A 363 33.43 15.04 -13.06
N VAL A 364 33.75 13.78 -13.31
CA VAL A 364 33.05 12.60 -12.78
C VAL A 364 33.22 12.45 -11.26
N CYS A 365 34.32 12.96 -10.70
CA CYS A 365 34.62 12.89 -9.28
C CYS A 365 34.14 14.11 -8.48
N GLN A 366 33.75 15.20 -9.16
CA GLN A 366 33.28 16.40 -8.48
C GLN A 366 31.93 16.14 -7.82
N ASN A 367 31.88 16.26 -6.48
CA ASN A 367 30.72 15.97 -5.64
C ASN A 367 30.19 14.52 -5.70
N PHE A 368 30.98 13.58 -6.23
CA PHE A 368 30.58 12.17 -6.23
C PHE A 368 30.71 11.56 -4.82
N CYS A 369 31.83 11.79 -4.13
CA CYS A 369 32.03 11.39 -2.74
C CYS A 369 31.67 12.54 -1.80
N LEU A 370 30.79 12.29 -0.83
CA LEU A 370 30.41 13.31 0.17
C LEU A 370 31.42 13.38 1.31
N HIS A 371 31.69 12.25 1.95
CA HIS A 371 32.65 12.12 3.06
C HIS A 371 33.77 11.14 2.72
N GLY A 372 34.59 11.49 1.75
CA GLY A 372 35.70 10.65 1.30
C GLY A 372 36.42 11.19 0.09
N SER A 373 37.46 10.48 -0.34
CA SER A 373 38.24 10.84 -1.52
C SER A 373 37.79 10.04 -2.74
N CYS A 374 37.66 10.71 -3.90
CA CYS A 374 37.25 10.06 -5.15
C CYS A 374 38.45 9.59 -5.97
N THR A 375 38.41 8.34 -6.41
CA THR A 375 39.38 7.74 -7.33
C THR A 375 38.66 7.11 -8.52
N MET A 376 39.31 7.03 -9.68
CA MET A 376 38.73 6.34 -10.85
C MET A 376 39.15 4.88 -10.85
N GLY A 377 38.16 3.98 -10.90
CA GLY A 377 38.37 2.56 -11.08
C GLY A 377 38.90 2.21 -12.48
N ARG A 378 39.42 0.99 -12.62
CA ARG A 378 39.96 0.47 -13.90
C ARG A 378 38.90 0.37 -15.01
N ASP A 379 37.63 0.45 -14.65
CA ASP A 379 36.44 0.47 -15.50
C ASP A 379 35.99 1.89 -15.90
N ASN A 380 36.80 2.92 -15.61
CA ASN A 380 36.44 4.33 -15.79
C ASN A 380 35.16 4.75 -15.02
N LYS A 381 34.89 4.13 -13.87
CA LYS A 381 33.84 4.54 -12.94
C LYS A 381 34.43 5.20 -11.69
N PRO A 382 33.78 6.23 -11.11
CA PRO A 382 34.24 6.83 -9.87
C PRO A 382 34.03 5.85 -8.70
N ARG A 383 34.98 5.82 -7.78
CA ARG A 383 34.96 5.05 -6.54
C ARG A 383 35.38 5.94 -5.39
N CYS A 384 34.63 5.88 -4.31
CA CYS A 384 34.95 6.62 -3.11
C CYS A 384 35.73 5.77 -2.11
N GLU A 385 36.77 6.36 -1.54
CA GLU A 385 37.40 5.88 -0.32
C GLU A 385 36.84 6.69 0.84
N CYS A 386 35.97 6.06 1.64
CA CYS A 386 35.21 6.75 2.66
C CYS A 386 36.00 7.01 3.92
N GLU A 387 35.81 8.20 4.48
CA GLU A 387 36.32 8.56 5.79
C GLU A 387 35.43 7.95 6.88
N SER A 388 36.02 7.27 7.86
CA SER A 388 35.26 6.70 8.98
C SER A 388 34.53 7.81 9.76
N PRO A 389 33.24 7.65 10.11
CA PRO A 389 32.45 6.41 10.05
C PRO A 389 31.64 6.23 8.76
N TYR A 390 31.77 7.08 7.75
CA TYR A 390 30.91 7.04 6.57
C TYR A 390 31.19 5.84 5.67
N GLU A 391 30.15 5.38 4.99
CA GLU A 391 30.18 4.25 4.07
C GLU A 391 29.19 4.44 2.92
N GLY A 392 29.11 3.44 2.04
CA GLY A 392 28.33 3.50 0.81
C GLY A 392 29.19 3.92 -0.38
N ILE A 393 28.64 3.77 -1.59
CA ILE A 393 29.36 4.01 -2.85
C ILE A 393 29.80 5.48 -2.97
N ARG A 394 29.10 6.39 -2.26
CA ARG A 394 29.34 7.82 -2.22
C ARG A 394 29.75 8.35 -0.83
N CYS A 395 29.96 7.47 0.15
CA CYS A 395 30.27 7.86 1.53
C CYS A 395 29.21 8.77 2.16
N ASP A 396 27.95 8.46 1.90
CA ASP A 396 26.77 9.21 2.32
C ASP A 396 26.02 8.54 3.49
N GLN A 397 26.40 7.32 3.87
CA GLN A 397 25.71 6.53 4.87
C GLN A 397 26.55 6.45 6.14
N LYS A 398 25.92 6.51 7.32
CA LYS A 398 26.58 6.16 8.59
C LYS A 398 26.28 4.72 8.98
N PRO A 399 27.15 4.01 9.72
CA PRO A 399 27.12 2.55 9.90
C PRO A 399 25.96 2.00 10.74
N CYS A 400 24.96 2.80 11.05
CA CYS A 400 23.83 2.42 11.90
C CYS A 400 22.54 3.21 11.60
N ASP A 401 22.55 4.13 10.63
CA ASP A 401 21.35 4.88 10.28
C ASP A 401 20.33 3.95 9.63
N GLY A 402 19.15 3.83 10.26
CA GLY A 402 18.05 3.00 9.77
C GLY A 402 18.32 1.48 9.75
N PHE A 403 19.46 1.01 10.27
CA PHE A 403 19.77 -0.42 10.28
C PHE A 403 18.91 -1.16 11.31
N CYS A 404 18.78 -0.65 12.53
CA CYS A 404 17.89 -1.23 13.54
C CYS A 404 16.50 -0.60 13.47
N LEU A 405 15.47 -1.43 13.42
CA LEU A 405 14.07 -1.03 13.36
C LEU A 405 13.47 -0.95 14.78
N ASN A 406 12.28 -0.36 14.89
CA ASN A 406 11.47 -0.34 16.13
C ASN A 406 12.23 0.15 17.38
N GLY A 407 13.14 1.12 17.22
CA GLY A 407 13.90 1.69 18.34
C GLY A 407 15.05 0.82 18.84
N GLY A 408 15.48 -0.19 18.08
CA GLY A 408 16.63 -1.02 18.43
C GLY A 408 17.95 -0.24 18.46
N LEU A 409 18.81 -0.52 19.45
CA LEU A 409 20.11 0.14 19.57
C LEU A 409 21.14 -0.54 18.66
N CYS A 410 21.69 0.22 17.70
CA CYS A 410 22.69 -0.29 16.76
C CYS A 410 24.11 -0.19 17.32
N GLN A 411 24.86 -1.28 17.24
CA GLN A 411 26.30 -1.32 17.50
C GLN A 411 27.05 -1.84 16.27
N SER A 412 27.97 -1.03 15.77
CA SER A 412 28.90 -1.44 14.70
C SER A 412 30.12 -2.12 15.33
N LYS A 413 30.34 -3.41 15.04
CA LYS A 413 31.52 -4.16 15.50
C LYS A 413 32.67 -4.12 14.49
N SER A 414 32.36 -3.93 13.21
CA SER A 414 33.33 -3.80 12.11
C SER A 414 32.70 -3.03 10.93
N ALA A 415 33.47 -2.74 9.88
CA ALA A 415 32.98 -2.04 8.69
C ALA A 415 31.77 -2.73 8.00
N THR A 416 31.58 -4.03 8.20
CA THR A 416 30.51 -4.82 7.56
C THR A 416 29.56 -5.51 8.54
N GLU A 417 29.91 -5.57 9.83
CA GLU A 417 29.14 -6.31 10.84
C GLU A 417 28.46 -5.35 11.82
N ARG A 418 27.13 -5.33 11.74
CA ARG A 418 26.23 -4.49 12.55
C ARG A 418 25.32 -5.38 13.37
N ILE A 419 25.15 -5.04 14.64
CA ILE A 419 24.32 -5.80 15.57
C ILE A 419 23.29 -4.86 16.20
N CYS A 420 22.01 -5.26 16.13
CA CYS A 420 20.92 -4.57 16.79
C CYS A 420 20.64 -5.19 18.16
N GLN A 421 20.54 -4.35 19.18
CA GLN A 421 20.07 -4.72 20.50
C GLN A 421 18.60 -4.31 20.62
N CYS A 422 17.72 -5.30 20.73
CA CYS A 422 16.27 -5.10 20.75
C CYS A 422 15.67 -5.09 22.16
N ASP A 423 16.52 -5.15 23.18
CA ASP A 423 16.16 -5.47 24.57
C ASP A 423 15.14 -4.51 25.20
N SER A 424 15.05 -3.27 24.72
CA SER A 424 14.14 -2.23 25.21
C SER A 424 12.88 -2.04 24.37
N THR A 425 12.68 -2.82 23.30
CA THR A 425 11.73 -2.47 22.24
C THR A 425 10.47 -3.35 22.19
N GLY A 426 10.48 -4.53 22.80
CA GLY A 426 9.39 -5.51 22.63
C GLY A 426 9.41 -6.23 21.26
N PHE A 427 10.46 -6.02 20.48
CA PHE A 427 10.73 -6.68 19.21
C PHE A 427 11.97 -7.57 19.30
N THR A 428 12.10 -8.49 18.35
CA THR A 428 13.18 -9.46 18.18
C THR A 428 13.54 -9.57 16.70
N GLY A 429 14.53 -10.40 16.37
CA GLY A 429 15.10 -10.49 15.02
C GLY A 429 16.42 -9.73 14.88
N ALA A 430 17.10 -9.93 13.76
CA ALA A 430 18.45 -9.40 13.55
C ALA A 430 18.49 -7.86 13.47
N ARG A 431 17.35 -7.25 13.13
CA ARG A 431 17.15 -5.81 13.01
C ARG A 431 15.99 -5.33 13.88
N CYS A 432 15.55 -6.11 14.88
CA CYS A 432 14.38 -5.82 15.71
C CYS A 432 13.07 -5.71 14.90
N GLU A 433 12.96 -6.46 13.81
CA GLU A 433 11.86 -6.38 12.85
C GLU A 433 10.62 -7.21 13.23
N LYS A 434 10.77 -8.17 14.15
CA LYS A 434 9.70 -9.11 14.52
C LYS A 434 9.12 -8.75 15.88
N PRO A 435 7.81 -8.48 16.02
CA PRO A 435 7.22 -8.26 17.35
C PRO A 435 7.31 -9.56 18.18
N ILE A 436 7.76 -9.47 19.43
CA ILE A 436 7.79 -10.62 20.34
C ILE A 436 6.36 -11.14 20.55
N CYS A 437 5.41 -10.22 20.72
CA CYS A 437 3.98 -10.52 20.74
C CYS A 437 3.35 -10.29 19.37
N SER A 438 3.32 -11.33 18.55
CA SER A 438 2.58 -11.31 17.28
C SER A 438 1.08 -11.47 17.52
N LYS A 439 0.25 -10.89 16.64
CA LYS A 439 -1.22 -10.89 16.75
C LYS A 439 -1.81 -12.30 16.86
N ASP A 440 -1.18 -13.28 16.24
CA ASP A 440 -1.62 -14.68 16.25
C ASP A 440 -0.96 -15.53 17.36
N TYR A 441 -0.16 -14.92 18.25
CA TYR A 441 0.51 -15.67 19.32
C TYR A 441 -0.49 -16.15 20.37
N CYS A 442 -1.50 -15.37 20.75
CA CYS A 442 -2.57 -15.82 21.62
C CYS A 442 -3.84 -16.05 20.81
N PHE A 443 -4.57 -17.14 21.05
CA PHE A 443 -5.78 -17.47 20.28
C PHE A 443 -6.94 -16.55 20.66
N GLN A 444 -7.41 -16.68 21.90
CA GLN A 444 -8.54 -15.91 22.43
C GLN A 444 -8.10 -14.97 23.54
N GLY A 445 -6.81 -14.59 23.62
CA GLY A 445 -6.27 -13.79 24.73
C GLY A 445 -5.28 -12.71 24.30
N GLU A 446 -4.82 -11.93 25.28
CA GLU A 446 -3.91 -10.82 25.06
C GLU A 446 -2.46 -11.26 25.28
N CYS A 447 -1.58 -10.99 24.30
CA CYS A 447 -0.15 -11.30 24.44
C CYS A 447 0.56 -10.20 25.22
N VAL A 448 1.28 -10.59 26.27
CA VAL A 448 2.16 -9.74 27.07
C VAL A 448 3.56 -10.33 27.11
N VAL A 449 4.58 -9.48 27.13
CA VAL A 449 5.97 -9.93 27.25
C VAL A 449 6.31 -10.05 28.73
N ASP A 450 6.77 -11.22 29.15
CA ASP A 450 7.14 -11.46 30.55
C ASP A 450 8.52 -10.85 30.90
N GLN A 451 8.91 -10.97 32.17
CA GLN A 451 10.20 -10.49 32.67
C GLN A 451 11.41 -11.17 32.02
N ASN A 452 11.21 -12.34 31.40
CA ASN A 452 12.24 -13.09 30.68
C ASN A 452 12.20 -12.83 29.15
N ARG A 453 11.43 -11.84 28.71
CA ARG A 453 11.24 -11.47 27.29
C ARG A 453 10.61 -12.58 26.45
N GLN A 454 9.78 -13.41 27.06
CA GLN A 454 9.00 -14.42 26.37
C GLN A 454 7.54 -13.97 26.24
N PRO A 455 6.91 -14.20 25.07
CA PRO A 455 5.51 -13.90 24.89
C PRO A 455 4.66 -14.84 25.74
N THR A 456 3.79 -14.26 26.58
CA THR A 456 2.89 -14.93 27.51
C THR A 456 1.47 -14.44 27.25
N CYS A 457 0.48 -15.32 27.32
CA CYS A 457 -0.91 -14.94 27.07
C CYS A 457 -1.69 -14.69 28.37
N ARG A 458 -2.40 -13.57 28.44
CA ARG A 458 -3.44 -13.30 29.43
C ARG A 458 -4.77 -13.74 28.86
N CYS A 459 -5.31 -14.83 29.41
CA CYS A 459 -6.57 -15.40 28.92
C CYS A 459 -7.77 -14.67 29.53
N PRO A 460 -8.80 -14.34 28.72
CA PRO A 460 -10.06 -13.84 29.23
C PRO A 460 -10.86 -14.96 29.90
N ALA A 461 -11.91 -14.55 30.61
CA ALA A 461 -12.82 -15.43 31.32
C ALA A 461 -13.29 -16.60 30.44
N GLY A 462 -13.22 -17.82 30.99
CA GLY A 462 -13.64 -19.04 30.28
C GLY A 462 -12.61 -19.62 29.30
N TYR A 463 -11.44 -19.03 29.13
CA TYR A 463 -10.34 -19.60 28.35
C TYR A 463 -9.10 -19.85 29.22
N ARG A 464 -8.39 -20.95 28.93
CA ARG A 464 -7.17 -21.38 29.62
C ARG A 464 -6.20 -22.03 28.63
N GLY A 465 -5.04 -22.43 29.12
CA GLY A 465 -3.93 -22.91 28.30
C GLY A 465 -2.85 -21.83 28.15
N LYS A 466 -1.68 -22.22 27.64
CA LYS A 466 -0.53 -21.30 27.54
C LYS A 466 -0.75 -20.21 26.50
N ARG A 467 -1.65 -20.46 25.53
CA ARG A 467 -2.00 -19.56 24.43
C ARG A 467 -3.50 -19.25 24.39
N CYS A 468 -4.23 -19.54 25.47
CA CYS A 468 -5.69 -19.37 25.59
C CYS A 468 -6.49 -20.15 24.53
N GLU A 469 -6.00 -21.35 24.23
CA GLU A 469 -6.51 -22.26 23.20
C GLU A 469 -7.63 -23.17 23.73
N GLU A 470 -7.72 -23.38 25.04
CA GLU A 470 -8.71 -24.26 25.65
C GLU A 470 -9.87 -23.46 26.24
N ASN A 471 -11.10 -23.78 25.86
CA ASN A 471 -12.27 -23.30 26.57
C ASN A 471 -12.44 -24.12 27.87
N SER A 472 -12.49 -23.43 29.02
CA SER A 472 -12.59 -24.02 30.35
C SER A 472 -13.84 -24.86 30.57
N CYS A 473 -14.92 -24.63 29.81
CA CYS A 473 -16.17 -25.38 29.89
C CYS A 473 -16.26 -26.55 28.90
N ASN A 474 -15.35 -26.66 27.93
CA ASN A 474 -15.40 -27.73 26.94
C ASN A 474 -15.04 -29.07 27.59
N ASP A 475 -15.93 -30.07 27.48
CA ASP A 475 -15.83 -31.40 28.12
C ASP A 475 -15.53 -31.40 29.64
N HIS A 476 -15.73 -30.25 30.31
CA HIS A 476 -15.53 -30.15 31.74
C HIS A 476 -16.64 -30.87 32.50
N CYS A 477 -17.90 -30.64 32.11
CA CYS A 477 -19.05 -31.33 32.67
C CYS A 477 -19.35 -32.61 31.87
N MET A 478 -19.37 -33.74 32.56
CA MET A 478 -19.67 -35.06 31.98
C MET A 478 -21.18 -35.29 31.93
N ASN A 479 -21.58 -36.34 31.19
CA ASN A 479 -22.96 -36.86 31.17
C ASN A 479 -24.04 -35.80 30.87
N GLY A 480 -23.73 -34.83 30.01
CA GLY A 480 -24.68 -33.78 29.60
C GLY A 480 -24.90 -32.68 30.64
N GLY A 481 -24.03 -32.56 31.65
CA GLY A 481 -24.08 -31.46 32.62
C GLY A 481 -23.85 -30.09 31.97
N LYS A 482 -24.60 -29.08 32.41
CA LYS A 482 -24.49 -27.70 31.90
C LYS A 482 -23.37 -26.97 32.65
N CYS A 483 -22.35 -26.50 31.92
CA CYS A 483 -21.25 -25.74 32.50
C CYS A 483 -21.61 -24.25 32.68
N THR A 484 -21.28 -23.69 33.83
CA THR A 484 -21.37 -22.27 34.17
C THR A 484 -20.06 -21.80 34.80
N LEU A 485 -19.63 -20.56 34.55
CA LEU A 485 -18.41 -20.00 35.14
C LEU A 485 -18.80 -19.11 36.32
N ASN A 486 -18.47 -19.52 37.54
CA ASN A 486 -18.67 -18.67 38.73
C ASN A 486 -17.41 -17.83 38.96
N ASN A 487 -17.59 -16.52 39.18
CA ASN A 487 -16.51 -15.52 39.28
C ASN A 487 -15.43 -15.64 38.17
N GLU A 488 -15.90 -15.81 36.92
CA GLU A 488 -15.15 -15.70 35.66
C GLU A 488 -13.95 -16.63 35.41
N THR A 489 -13.54 -17.46 36.37
CA THR A 489 -12.31 -18.28 36.24
C THR A 489 -12.47 -19.76 36.59
N VAL A 490 -13.51 -20.16 37.32
CA VAL A 490 -13.72 -21.57 37.72
C VAL A 490 -14.97 -22.14 37.05
N PRO A 491 -14.85 -23.21 36.23
CA PRO A 491 -16.02 -23.90 35.68
C PRO A 491 -16.73 -24.71 36.77
N GLU A 492 -18.05 -24.58 36.81
CA GLU A 492 -18.96 -25.25 37.72
C GLU A 492 -20.06 -25.95 36.91
N CYS A 493 -20.35 -27.20 37.26
CA CYS A 493 -21.28 -28.04 36.52
C CYS A 493 -22.63 -28.13 37.21
N GLN A 494 -23.68 -27.82 36.47
CA GLN A 494 -25.04 -28.14 36.85
C GLN A 494 -25.44 -29.50 36.26
N CYS A 495 -25.55 -30.50 37.12
CA CYS A 495 -25.91 -31.87 36.72
C CYS A 495 -27.42 -32.04 36.55
N GLY A 496 -27.81 -32.95 35.66
CA GLY A 496 -29.20 -33.41 35.52
C GLY A 496 -29.58 -34.45 36.59
N ASP A 497 -30.83 -34.88 36.62
CA ASP A 497 -31.43 -35.65 37.72
C ASP A 497 -30.77 -37.04 37.97
N GLU A 498 -30.03 -37.58 37.00
CA GLU A 498 -29.42 -38.91 37.08
C GLU A 498 -27.93 -38.91 37.52
N PHE A 499 -27.28 -37.74 37.56
CA PHE A 499 -25.85 -37.61 37.84
C PHE A 499 -25.55 -36.53 38.90
N ALA A 500 -24.48 -36.72 39.65
CA ALA A 500 -24.00 -35.90 40.76
C ALA A 500 -22.46 -35.84 40.77
N GLY A 501 -21.88 -35.07 41.69
CA GLY A 501 -20.44 -34.79 41.72
C GLY A 501 -20.08 -33.48 41.01
N LYS A 502 -18.84 -32.99 41.22
CA LYS A 502 -18.42 -31.65 40.76
C LYS A 502 -18.37 -31.50 39.25
N ARG A 503 -18.27 -32.61 38.52
CA ARG A 503 -18.25 -32.69 37.06
C ARG A 503 -19.36 -33.59 36.51
N CYS A 504 -20.37 -33.93 37.31
CA CYS A 504 -21.45 -34.86 36.95
C CYS A 504 -20.98 -36.28 36.59
N GLU A 505 -19.89 -36.71 37.22
CA GLU A 505 -19.23 -37.99 36.99
C GLU A 505 -19.86 -39.17 37.76
N ILE A 506 -20.69 -38.89 38.77
CA ILE A 506 -21.24 -39.89 39.70
C ILE A 506 -22.73 -40.13 39.41
N PRO A 507 -23.17 -41.33 39.02
CA PRO A 507 -24.60 -41.65 38.98
C PRO A 507 -25.26 -41.51 40.36
N VAL A 508 -26.41 -40.83 40.46
CA VAL A 508 -27.10 -40.53 41.74
C VAL A 508 -27.41 -41.78 42.55
N ARG A 509 -27.69 -42.92 41.89
CA ARG A 509 -27.88 -44.23 42.53
C ARG A 509 -26.73 -44.69 43.43
N LEU A 510 -25.51 -44.17 43.22
CA LEU A 510 -24.33 -44.52 44.01
C LEU A 510 -24.18 -43.63 45.25
N CYS A 511 -24.92 -42.52 45.36
CA CYS A 511 -24.87 -41.59 46.49
C CYS A 511 -25.45 -42.17 47.79
N GLU A 512 -26.17 -43.30 47.71
CA GLU A 512 -26.64 -44.05 48.88
C GLU A 512 -25.52 -44.85 49.57
N HIS A 513 -24.39 -45.07 48.88
CA HIS A 513 -23.24 -45.79 49.43
C HIS A 513 -22.40 -44.88 50.35
N PRO A 514 -21.91 -45.37 51.51
CA PRO A 514 -21.17 -44.57 52.49
C PRO A 514 -19.93 -43.86 51.91
N GLN A 515 -19.31 -44.44 50.88
CA GLN A 515 -18.11 -43.92 50.23
C GLN A 515 -18.38 -42.68 49.35
N TRP A 516 -19.55 -42.59 48.72
CA TRP A 516 -19.89 -41.50 47.79
C TRP A 516 -20.77 -40.42 48.41
N LYS A 517 -21.30 -40.70 49.61
CA LYS A 517 -22.17 -39.80 50.37
C LYS A 517 -21.59 -38.40 50.56
N GLN A 518 -20.28 -38.25 50.78
CA GLN A 518 -19.65 -36.94 50.93
C GLN A 518 -19.53 -36.12 49.64
N GLN A 519 -19.40 -36.78 48.49
CA GLN A 519 -19.19 -36.12 47.19
C GLN A 519 -20.50 -35.69 46.52
N CYS A 520 -21.63 -36.24 46.97
CA CYS A 520 -22.97 -35.83 46.53
C CYS A 520 -23.61 -34.74 47.41
N LEU A 521 -22.94 -34.29 48.48
CA LEU A 521 -23.52 -33.33 49.47
C LEU A 521 -23.56 -31.88 48.98
N ASP A 522 -22.79 -31.51 47.95
CA ASP A 522 -22.74 -30.13 47.43
C ASP A 522 -24.00 -29.75 46.61
N THR A 523 -25.00 -30.63 46.50
CA THR A 523 -26.26 -30.35 45.80
C THR A 523 -27.49 -30.74 46.63
N ALA A 524 -27.53 -30.33 47.90
CA ALA A 524 -28.71 -30.48 48.74
C ALA A 524 -29.79 -29.44 48.37
N LYS A 525 -30.59 -29.70 47.32
CA LYS A 525 -31.99 -29.27 47.33
C LYS A 525 -32.81 -30.41 47.92
N THR A 526 -33.06 -30.31 49.22
CA THR A 526 -34.06 -31.12 49.92
C THR A 526 -35.42 -30.92 49.27
N LEU A 527 -36.01 -32.00 48.73
CA LEU A 527 -37.43 -32.08 48.44
C LEU A 527 -38.04 -33.20 49.30
N PRO A 528 -39.23 -33.00 49.89
CA PRO A 528 -39.80 -33.93 50.85
C PRO A 528 -40.31 -35.21 50.17
N GLN A 529 -40.32 -36.31 50.93
CA GLN A 529 -41.01 -37.55 50.60
C GLN A 529 -42.44 -37.28 50.10
N MET A 530 -42.74 -37.71 48.88
CA MET A 530 -44.11 -37.95 48.43
C MET A 530 -44.25 -39.41 48.04
N GLU A 531 -45.24 -40.07 48.64
CA GLU A 531 -45.69 -41.42 48.30
C GLU A 531 -46.19 -41.52 46.85
N PRO A 532 -46.05 -42.67 46.18
CA PRO A 532 -46.53 -42.82 44.82
C PRO A 532 -48.06 -42.97 44.78
N LYS A 533 -48.77 -41.91 44.38
CA LYS A 533 -50.12 -42.03 43.82
C LYS A 533 -50.04 -42.16 42.31
N VAL A 534 -50.11 -43.41 41.84
CA VAL A 534 -50.31 -43.72 40.42
C VAL A 534 -51.70 -43.23 40.02
N THR A 535 -51.76 -42.22 39.15
CA THR A 535 -53.00 -41.80 38.49
C THR A 535 -52.70 -41.62 37.00
N TYR A 536 -53.22 -42.52 36.18
CA TYR A 536 -53.24 -42.37 34.73
C TYR A 536 -54.22 -41.25 34.36
N CYS A 537 -53.74 -40.22 33.67
CA CYS A 537 -54.59 -39.36 32.85
C CYS A 537 -54.21 -39.54 31.39
N LYS A 538 -55.16 -40.15 30.67
CA LYS A 538 -55.20 -40.37 29.24
C LYS A 538 -55.65 -39.07 28.55
N GLU A 539 -55.12 -38.86 27.35
CA GLU A 539 -55.62 -37.97 26.27
C GLU A 539 -55.12 -36.52 26.22
N SER A 540 -54.14 -36.30 25.32
CA SER A 540 -54.25 -35.32 24.23
C SER A 540 -53.10 -35.57 23.22
N PHE A 541 -53.18 -36.66 22.46
CA PHE A 541 -52.35 -36.86 21.27
C PHE A 541 -53.27 -36.98 20.07
N ASN A 542 -53.35 -35.91 19.28
CA ASN A 542 -54.27 -35.79 18.16
C ASN A 542 -53.74 -36.61 16.97
N ARG A 543 -54.08 -37.91 16.95
CA ARG A 543 -53.70 -38.91 15.93
C ARG A 543 -53.93 -38.45 14.49
N THR A 544 -54.88 -37.54 14.28
CA THR A 544 -55.23 -36.94 12.99
C THR A 544 -54.05 -36.19 12.34
N VAL A 545 -53.21 -35.51 13.13
CA VAL A 545 -52.07 -34.72 12.62
C VAL A 545 -50.92 -35.62 12.14
N VAL A 546 -50.74 -36.78 12.77
CA VAL A 546 -49.70 -37.74 12.39
C VAL A 546 -50.07 -38.43 11.08
N TYR A 547 -51.34 -38.81 10.92
CA TYR A 547 -51.80 -39.45 9.67
C TYR A 547 -51.82 -38.48 8.49
N THR A 548 -52.17 -37.20 8.69
CA THR A 548 -52.14 -36.21 7.59
C THR A 548 -50.71 -35.93 7.13
N SER A 549 -49.74 -35.83 8.05
CA SER A 549 -48.32 -35.65 7.72
C SER A 549 -47.74 -36.86 6.95
N LEU A 550 -48.10 -38.08 7.35
CA LEU A 550 -47.67 -39.30 6.66
C LEU A 550 -48.27 -39.42 5.25
N CYS A 551 -49.53 -39.03 5.04
CA CYS A 551 -50.14 -39.04 3.71
C CYS A 551 -49.52 -38.01 2.75
N PHE A 552 -49.17 -36.82 3.24
CA PHE A 552 -48.52 -35.78 2.43
C PHE A 552 -47.12 -36.19 1.98
N THR A 553 -46.33 -36.79 2.86
CA THR A 553 -44.97 -37.26 2.53
C THR A 553 -44.98 -38.38 1.50
N VAL A 554 -45.89 -39.35 1.62
CA VAL A 554 -46.03 -40.44 0.63
C VAL A 554 -46.48 -39.90 -0.74
N SER A 555 -47.40 -38.94 -0.76
CA SER A 555 -47.89 -38.33 -2.02
C SER A 555 -46.78 -37.54 -2.73
N PHE A 556 -45.95 -36.82 -1.98
CA PHE A 556 -44.82 -36.06 -2.53
C PHE A 556 -43.74 -36.97 -3.15
N VAL A 557 -43.44 -38.10 -2.48
CA VAL A 557 -42.46 -39.09 -2.99
C VAL A 557 -42.94 -39.73 -4.29
N LEU A 558 -44.24 -40.07 -4.40
CA LEU A 558 -44.81 -40.61 -5.64
C LEU A 558 -44.73 -39.61 -6.80
N LEU A 559 -44.97 -38.33 -6.54
CA LEU A 559 -44.92 -37.28 -7.56
C LEU A 559 -43.48 -37.08 -8.08
N LEU A 560 -42.49 -37.13 -7.18
CA LEU A 560 -41.06 -37.10 -7.54
C LEU A 560 -40.66 -38.29 -8.43
N ILE A 561 -41.13 -39.50 -8.12
CA ILE A 561 -40.84 -40.68 -8.94
C ILE A 561 -41.42 -40.52 -10.34
N ILE A 562 -42.66 -40.02 -10.47
CA ILE A 562 -43.29 -39.77 -11.77
C ILE A 562 -42.47 -38.77 -12.59
N VAL A 563 -42.07 -37.63 -12.00
CA VAL A 563 -41.26 -36.62 -12.69
C VAL A 563 -39.93 -37.20 -13.18
N LEU A 564 -39.25 -38.00 -12.35
CA LEU A 564 -37.99 -38.65 -12.73
C LEU A 564 -38.16 -39.67 -13.86
N THR A 565 -39.26 -40.42 -13.87
CA THR A 565 -39.56 -41.37 -14.95
C THR A 565 -39.86 -40.66 -16.27
N VAL A 566 -40.66 -39.58 -16.26
CA VAL A 566 -40.92 -38.76 -17.44
C VAL A 566 -39.63 -38.13 -17.97
N HIS A 567 -38.79 -37.60 -17.08
CA HIS A 567 -37.51 -37.02 -17.48
C HIS A 567 -36.56 -38.05 -18.11
N ARG A 568 -36.60 -39.31 -17.66
CA ARG A 568 -35.86 -40.42 -18.30
C ARG A 568 -36.41 -40.78 -19.67
N MET A 569 -37.73 -40.79 -19.84
CA MET A 569 -38.38 -41.12 -21.11
C MET A 569 -38.19 -40.04 -22.18
N MET A 570 -38.00 -38.79 -21.80
CA MET A 570 -37.80 -37.67 -22.73
C MET A 570 -36.37 -37.55 -23.29
N LYS A 571 -35.42 -38.43 -22.92
CA LYS A 571 -34.06 -38.41 -23.48
C LYS A 571 -33.98 -39.23 -24.78
N PRO A 572 -33.45 -38.67 -25.89
CA PRO A 572 -33.38 -39.37 -27.17
C PRO A 572 -32.33 -40.50 -27.18
N PRO A 573 -32.58 -41.64 -27.86
CA PRO A 573 -31.63 -42.75 -27.95
C PRO A 573 -30.47 -42.44 -28.92
N ARG A 574 -29.24 -42.86 -28.56
CA ARG A 574 -28.00 -42.65 -29.33
C ARG A 574 -27.89 -43.62 -30.53
N PRO A 575 -27.33 -43.20 -31.69
CA PRO A 575 -27.20 -44.05 -32.88
C PRO A 575 -26.02 -45.04 -32.79
N ARG A 576 -26.18 -46.22 -33.42
CA ARG A 576 -25.16 -47.29 -33.52
C ARG A 576 -24.44 -47.26 -34.88
N ILE A 577 -23.11 -47.19 -34.87
CA ILE A 577 -22.24 -47.29 -36.05
C ILE A 577 -21.71 -48.71 -36.17
N THR A 578 -21.86 -49.35 -37.34
CA THR A 578 -21.27 -50.66 -37.65
C THR A 578 -20.08 -50.48 -38.60
N LYS A 579 -18.90 -51.01 -38.27
CA LYS A 579 -17.73 -51.05 -39.15
C LYS A 579 -17.52 -52.47 -39.69
N LYS A 580 -17.43 -52.60 -41.02
CA LYS A 580 -16.96 -53.80 -41.74
C LYS A 580 -15.42 -53.82 -41.77
N MET A 581 -14.80 -54.95 -41.45
CA MET A 581 -13.36 -55.16 -41.56
C MET A 581 -13.03 -55.96 -42.83
N VAL A 582 -12.02 -55.53 -43.58
CA VAL A 582 -11.44 -56.22 -44.75
C VAL A 582 -10.07 -56.77 -44.35
N VAL A 583 -9.77 -58.02 -44.70
CA VAL A 583 -8.57 -58.77 -44.32
C VAL A 583 -7.70 -59.06 -45.55
N THR A 584 -6.38 -58.85 -45.45
CA THR A 584 -5.31 -59.52 -46.23
C THR A 584 -3.92 -59.32 -45.55
N PRO A 585 -2.89 -60.15 -45.81
CA PRO A 585 -2.28 -61.00 -44.77
C PRO A 585 -0.79 -60.71 -44.44
N MET A 586 -0.31 -61.38 -43.39
CA MET A 586 1.03 -61.27 -42.79
C MET A 586 2.17 -61.89 -43.61
N THR A 587 3.36 -61.31 -43.48
CA THR A 587 4.67 -61.98 -43.44
C THR A 587 5.36 -61.43 -42.19
N SER A 588 5.87 -62.15 -41.20
CA SER A 588 6.46 -63.48 -41.18
C SER A 588 6.54 -63.99 -39.72
N ARG A 589 6.34 -65.31 -39.57
CA ARG A 589 6.71 -66.18 -38.43
C ARG A 589 8.27 -66.28 -38.36
N PRO A 590 8.96 -66.91 -37.38
CA PRO A 590 8.48 -67.80 -36.29
C PRO A 590 9.36 -67.72 -35.00
N PRO A 591 9.54 -68.79 -34.21
CA PRO A 591 8.62 -69.56 -33.36
C PRO A 591 9.10 -69.49 -31.89
N THR A 592 8.28 -69.78 -30.88
CA THR A 592 8.18 -71.04 -30.11
C THR A 592 7.73 -70.55 -28.73
N THR A 593 6.73 -71.06 -28.02
CA THR A 593 6.09 -72.37 -27.99
C THR A 593 4.88 -72.18 -27.09
N GLN A 594 3.71 -72.66 -27.54
CA GLN A 594 2.61 -73.28 -26.76
C GLN A 594 1.99 -72.48 -25.59
N CYS A 595 0.71 -72.55 -25.28
CA CYS A 595 -0.56 -72.98 -25.87
C CYS A 595 -1.56 -72.43 -24.83
N GLU A 596 -2.47 -71.55 -25.21
CA GLU A 596 -3.87 -71.89 -25.50
C GLU A 596 -4.76 -72.09 -24.25
N ILE A 597 -5.57 -71.04 -23.96
CA ILE A 597 -7.05 -71.01 -23.72
C ILE A 597 -7.59 -71.97 -22.61
N THR A 598 -8.34 -71.52 -21.59
CA THR A 598 -9.71 -70.96 -21.65
C THR A 598 -10.06 -69.99 -20.51
N ILE A 599 -10.89 -69.01 -20.88
CA ILE A 599 -11.72 -68.12 -20.06
C ILE A 599 -12.81 -68.93 -19.35
N GLU A 600 -12.99 -68.75 -18.03
CA GLU A 600 -14.31 -68.54 -17.42
C GLU A 600 -14.19 -67.61 -16.19
N ASN A 601 -15.04 -66.59 -16.21
CA ASN A 601 -15.50 -65.76 -15.09
C ASN A 601 -14.55 -64.71 -14.50
N CYS A 602 -14.47 -63.64 -15.31
CA CYS A 602 -14.69 -62.26 -14.91
C CYS A 602 -15.40 -62.05 -13.55
N CYS A 603 -14.86 -61.06 -12.82
CA CYS A 603 -15.41 -60.31 -11.69
C CYS A 603 -15.32 -60.95 -10.29
N ASN A 604 -14.30 -60.55 -9.51
CA ASN A 604 -14.55 -59.57 -8.44
C ASN A 604 -13.25 -58.98 -7.86
N MET A 605 -12.87 -57.77 -8.28
CA MET A 605 -11.71 -56.99 -7.80
C MET A 605 -11.93 -55.56 -8.35
N ASN A 606 -11.89 -54.44 -7.62
CA ASN A 606 -10.78 -53.83 -6.85
C ASN A 606 -11.27 -52.42 -6.39
N VAL A 607 -10.92 -51.75 -5.29
CA VAL A 607 -9.68 -51.55 -4.50
C VAL A 607 -8.50 -50.92 -5.27
N CYS A 608 -8.32 -49.62 -5.00
CA CYS A 608 -7.07 -48.84 -4.83
C CYS A 608 -6.02 -48.62 -5.95
N GLU A 609 -5.49 -47.38 -5.87
CA GLU A 609 -4.10 -46.91 -6.02
C GLU A 609 -3.52 -46.48 -7.39
N THR A 610 -3.38 -45.15 -7.51
CA THR A 610 -2.19 -44.28 -7.77
C THR A 610 -0.94 -44.75 -8.58
N PRO A 611 -0.16 -43.79 -9.13
CA PRO A 611 0.44 -43.82 -10.49
C PRO A 611 1.99 -43.93 -10.55
N CYS A 612 2.58 -43.98 -11.76
CA CYS A 612 3.67 -43.09 -12.25
C CYS A 612 4.28 -43.49 -13.63
N PHE A 613 4.49 -42.46 -14.49
CA PHE A 613 5.62 -42.13 -15.41
C PHE A 613 6.27 -43.21 -16.34
N ASP A 614 6.78 -42.96 -17.56
CA ASP A 614 7.28 -41.75 -18.23
C ASP A 614 7.44 -41.91 -19.77
N THR A 615 7.49 -40.74 -20.42
CA THR A 615 8.22 -40.27 -21.62
C THR A 615 8.22 -40.91 -23.04
N LYS A 616 8.12 -39.95 -23.97
CA LYS A 616 8.97 -39.64 -25.16
C LYS A 616 8.34 -39.74 -26.55
N LEU A 617 8.12 -38.54 -27.11
CA LEU A 617 8.57 -38.06 -28.43
C LEU A 617 8.42 -39.03 -29.63
N LEU A 618 7.60 -38.65 -30.62
CA LEU A 618 8.01 -38.40 -32.01
C LEU A 618 6.84 -37.99 -32.93
N LYS A 619 6.89 -36.72 -33.36
CA LYS A 619 6.78 -36.25 -34.75
C LYS A 619 5.83 -36.97 -35.73
N ASN A 620 4.82 -36.26 -36.25
CA ASN A 620 4.86 -35.65 -37.60
C ASN A 620 3.56 -34.90 -37.96
N SER A 621 3.75 -33.75 -38.60
CA SER A 621 2.75 -32.85 -39.20
C SER A 621 2.05 -33.49 -40.43
N PRO A 622 0.92 -32.97 -40.96
CA PRO A 622 0.97 -31.77 -41.80
C PRO A 622 -0.10 -30.69 -41.52
N LYS A 623 0.37 -29.47 -41.80
CA LYS A 623 -0.25 -28.14 -41.92
C LYS A 623 -1.58 -28.03 -42.68
N LYS A 624 -2.42 -27.09 -42.22
CA LYS A 624 -2.89 -25.83 -42.87
C LYS A 624 -4.32 -25.54 -42.39
N ASP A 625 -4.74 -24.34 -42.00
CA ASP A 625 -4.16 -23.00 -41.87
C ASP A 625 -5.05 -22.24 -40.85
N ASP A 626 -4.45 -21.25 -40.16
CA ASP A 626 -5.07 -20.08 -39.51
C ASP A 626 -6.03 -20.28 -38.31
N LYS A 627 -6.06 -19.44 -37.29
CA LYS A 627 -5.18 -18.44 -36.67
C LYS A 627 -5.92 -18.07 -35.37
N VAL A 628 -5.20 -18.12 -34.25
CA VAL A 628 -5.24 -17.13 -33.15
C VAL A 628 -6.60 -16.80 -32.53
N TYR A 629 -6.80 -17.17 -31.25
CA TYR A 629 -6.89 -16.23 -30.11
C TYR A 629 -7.27 -16.95 -28.80
N LEU A 630 -6.65 -16.50 -27.69
CA LEU A 630 -7.08 -16.55 -26.28
C LEU A 630 -6.78 -17.82 -25.44
N LEU A 631 -5.69 -17.72 -24.65
CA LEU A 631 -5.69 -18.03 -23.21
C LEU A 631 -6.19 -16.75 -22.51
N GLU A 632 -6.90 -16.73 -21.38
CA GLU A 632 -6.65 -17.39 -20.10
C GLU A 632 -7.98 -17.56 -19.32
N ASP A 633 -8.01 -18.50 -18.38
CA ASP A 633 -8.28 -18.25 -16.95
C ASP A 633 -8.39 -19.60 -16.20
N ILE A 634 -7.47 -19.84 -15.24
CA ILE A 634 -7.71 -19.81 -13.76
C ILE A 634 -8.33 -21.14 -13.28
N GLU A 635 -7.90 -21.84 -12.22
CA GLU A 635 -6.90 -21.65 -11.17
C GLU A 635 -6.77 -23.00 -10.44
N ASP A 636 -5.57 -23.25 -9.90
CA ASP A 636 -5.33 -23.62 -8.50
C ASP A 636 -5.57 -25.05 -7.93
N VAL A 637 -4.68 -25.33 -6.95
CA VAL A 637 -4.71 -26.30 -5.84
C VAL A 637 -4.39 -27.78 -6.10
N GLY A 638 -3.31 -28.26 -5.45
CA GLY A 638 -3.29 -29.63 -4.89
C GLY A 638 -1.95 -30.35 -4.79
N GLY A 639 -0.95 -29.79 -4.11
CA GLY A 639 0.28 -30.51 -3.74
C GLY A 639 0.15 -31.20 -2.38
N SER A 640 0.20 -32.53 -2.38
CA SER A 640 0.07 -33.42 -1.22
C SER A 640 1.41 -34.07 -0.86
N TYR A 641 1.74 -33.98 0.44
CA TYR A 641 2.45 -34.94 1.31
C TYR A 641 3.90 -35.44 1.04
N ARG A 642 4.69 -35.18 2.10
CA ARG A 642 5.87 -35.87 2.67
C ARG A 642 6.10 -37.35 2.32
N LYS A 643 7.38 -37.75 2.30
CA LYS A 643 7.86 -38.91 3.07
C LYS A 643 9.37 -38.87 3.41
N LEU A 644 9.66 -39.39 4.59
CA LEU A 644 10.95 -39.61 5.28
C LEU A 644 11.60 -40.95 4.89
N HIS A 645 12.92 -41.07 5.10
CA HIS A 645 13.54 -42.09 5.96
C HIS A 645 15.01 -41.66 6.29
N ASN A 646 15.38 -41.56 7.58
CA ASN A 646 16.21 -42.50 8.38
C ASN A 646 17.70 -42.51 7.97
N CYS A 647 18.70 -42.52 8.85
CA CYS A 647 18.88 -43.25 10.12
C CYS A 647 19.99 -42.58 10.98
N ASP A 648 20.14 -43.14 12.18
CA ASP A 648 21.32 -43.15 13.08
C ASP A 648 21.42 -42.13 14.23
N ASP A 649 20.87 -42.59 15.36
CA ASP A 649 21.53 -42.87 16.64
C ASP A 649 22.83 -42.13 17.02
N GLY A 650 22.81 -41.59 18.25
CA GLY A 650 23.99 -41.02 18.90
C GLY A 650 23.64 -40.37 20.23
N SER A 651 23.32 -41.18 21.23
CA SER A 651 23.30 -40.81 22.64
C SER A 651 24.68 -40.33 23.11
N GLU A 652 24.76 -39.23 23.87
CA GLU A 652 25.45 -39.22 25.17
C GLU A 652 25.25 -37.92 25.96
N LYS A 653 25.11 -38.13 27.27
CA LYS A 653 25.01 -37.15 28.36
C LYS A 653 26.34 -36.41 28.53
N PHE A 654 26.34 -35.17 29.01
CA PHE A 654 27.04 -34.83 30.26
C PHE A 654 26.59 -33.48 30.83
N ASN A 655 26.34 -33.52 32.13
CA ASN A 655 26.08 -32.42 33.04
C ASN A 655 27.25 -31.43 33.12
N GLY A 656 26.94 -30.18 33.50
CA GLY A 656 27.73 -29.49 34.52
C GLY A 656 28.12 -28.06 34.19
N SER A 657 27.28 -27.12 34.58
CA SER A 657 27.74 -25.76 34.91
C SER A 657 27.01 -25.28 36.16
N SER A 658 27.67 -25.47 37.29
CA SER A 658 27.54 -24.59 38.44
C SER A 658 28.93 -24.01 38.68
N VAL A 659 29.04 -22.69 38.67
CA VAL A 659 29.63 -21.84 39.71
C VAL A 659 30.00 -20.49 39.09
N ARG A 660 29.54 -19.42 39.74
CA ARG A 660 30.06 -18.06 39.56
C ARG A 660 31.49 -18.00 40.11
N LYS A 661 32.38 -17.33 39.38
CA LYS A 661 33.83 -17.11 39.54
C LYS A 661 34.69 -18.01 38.68
#